data_AF-A0A0A1WNJ3-F1
#
_entry.id   AF-A0A0A1WNJ3-F1
#
_cell.length_a   1.000
_cell.length_b   1.000
_cell.length_c   1.000
_cell.angle_alpha   90.00
_cell.angle_beta   90.00
_cell.angle_gamma   90.00
#
_symmetry.space_group_name_H-M   'P 1'
#
loop_
_entity.id
_entity.type
_entity.pdbx_description
1 polymer ?
#
loop_
_entity_poly.entity_id
_entity_poly.type
_entity_poly.pdbx_seq_one_letter_code
_entity_poly.pdbx_strand_id
1 'polypeptide(L)'
;MNSLTRRCVSILSTQLLVQQQKQQQLLPVFRSQLNNKAYSQWHWSKDNPNYHYHIRSALKRRFYQTTNTPQQQQQHTLYTNLKSTCSISTAVNMGSANCKEYSTTTSKRVEDGCAKPQDGTYQSTTECDMSEYTSAVEVCNIEDLQENEMKQFSFDADTKVLVIKQDGQITAIGNKCTHYGAPLHTGALGQGRVRCPWHGATFNTRTGDIEDFPGLDSLPCFMVRVENDGKVKLRAKRTDLEKNKRLKDMVKRDKTNKQCIVVIGGGPTAAVFVETLRQEGFTGRIVMLCREPCLPYDRIKLSKGLDFALDKLEFRTAEFYAQYGIETLVGVEASSVDTVAKKVHCSNGDEVKYDQLLIATGLSPRKPPVQGVDLKNVFTLRTYEDARSILGAITPETNLVCVGGSFIAMEVAASLVNKVKSVTVIFSGEYPFVLFGDAVGQLFYDLYREKGVIMKNQCSLSELYGNAEGFVNQVELNNGTKFPCDVVVLGTGSTYNTSFLENSGIHMNRDGSINTDMHLMTNVIDVYAGGDIANAPILANANQRGSIGHIQLAQYHGRVAALNMTGTIEDLRAVPFFFSTVFGKGIRYAGYGQYADVLIKGNLENFKFVAYFVDDHGNVVAVLTVGHDPVASQFAELLSQGKRLHRSHIEDGEDHLKWTHMLDEKKARVRCEC
;
A
#
# COMPACT_ATOMS: atom_id res chain seq x y z
N MET A 1 -39.88 -55.84 -32.23
CA MET A 1 -38.51 -55.36 -31.93
C MET A 1 -37.65 -55.11 -33.18
N ASN A 2 -38.21 -54.77 -34.36
CA ASN A 2 -37.40 -54.34 -35.52
C ASN A 2 -38.15 -53.42 -36.51
N SER A 3 -39.05 -52.54 -36.03
CA SER A 3 -39.70 -51.53 -36.89
C SER A 3 -39.87 -50.14 -36.28
N LEU A 4 -39.45 -49.90 -35.02
CA LEU A 4 -39.52 -48.58 -34.37
C LEU A 4 -38.18 -47.83 -34.36
N THR A 5 -37.06 -48.47 -34.73
CA THR A 5 -35.73 -47.84 -34.73
C THR A 5 -35.34 -47.21 -36.08
N ARG A 6 -36.14 -47.39 -37.15
CA ARG A 6 -35.84 -46.83 -38.49
C ARG A 6 -36.54 -45.51 -38.82
N ARG A 7 -37.45 -45.00 -37.99
CA ARG A 7 -38.08 -43.67 -38.19
C ARG A 7 -37.50 -42.53 -37.36
N CYS A 8 -36.72 -42.79 -36.30
CA CYS A 8 -36.09 -41.73 -35.51
C CYS A 8 -34.75 -41.23 -36.09
N VAL A 9 -34.08 -41.98 -36.95
CA VAL A 9 -32.78 -41.58 -37.54
C VAL A 9 -32.93 -40.69 -38.78
N SER A 10 -34.13 -40.62 -39.38
CA SER A 10 -34.42 -39.82 -40.58
C SER A 10 -34.91 -38.39 -40.29
N ILE A 11 -35.24 -38.03 -39.04
CA ILE A 11 -35.70 -36.68 -38.68
C ILE A 11 -34.54 -35.85 -38.07
N LEU A 12 -33.57 -36.50 -37.44
CA LEU A 12 -32.39 -35.84 -36.86
C LEU A 12 -31.31 -35.46 -37.90
N SER A 13 -31.30 -36.11 -39.06
CA SER A 13 -30.33 -35.80 -40.13
C SER A 13 -30.74 -34.63 -41.03
N THR A 14 -32.05 -34.32 -41.13
CA THR A 14 -32.56 -33.20 -41.94
C THR A 14 -32.58 -31.86 -41.20
N GLN A 15 -32.61 -31.86 -39.86
CA GLN A 15 -32.53 -30.61 -39.06
C GLN A 15 -31.09 -30.09 -38.90
N LEU A 16 -30.09 -30.97 -38.90
CA LEU A 16 -28.67 -30.59 -38.84
C LEU A 16 -28.13 -30.01 -40.16
N LEU A 17 -28.67 -30.43 -41.30
CA LEU A 17 -28.29 -29.89 -42.62
C LEU A 17 -28.89 -28.50 -42.94
N VAL A 18 -30.07 -28.18 -42.39
CA VAL A 18 -30.69 -26.84 -42.55
C VAL A 18 -30.04 -25.79 -41.62
N GLN A 19 -29.47 -26.19 -40.49
CA GLN A 19 -28.68 -25.28 -39.64
C GLN A 19 -27.27 -25.01 -40.18
N GLN A 20 -26.62 -25.97 -40.85
CA GLN A 20 -25.32 -25.74 -41.49
C GLN A 20 -25.41 -24.89 -42.78
N GLN A 21 -26.51 -24.96 -43.55
CA GLN A 21 -26.69 -24.12 -44.73
C GLN A 21 -27.08 -22.66 -44.42
N LYS A 22 -27.66 -22.35 -43.26
CA LYS A 22 -27.88 -20.96 -42.81
C LYS A 22 -26.61 -20.28 -42.26
N GLN A 23 -25.57 -21.03 -41.91
CA GLN A 23 -24.27 -20.48 -41.50
C GLN A 23 -23.31 -20.20 -42.66
N GLN A 24 -23.60 -20.66 -43.89
CA GLN A 24 -22.71 -20.49 -45.06
C GLN A 24 -23.17 -19.45 -46.10
N GLN A 25 -24.27 -18.72 -45.90
CA GLN A 25 -24.72 -17.65 -46.82
C GLN A 25 -24.68 -16.22 -46.24
N LEU A 26 -24.02 -15.98 -45.10
CA LEU A 26 -23.76 -14.63 -44.57
C LEU A 26 -22.27 -14.24 -44.57
N LEU A 27 -21.46 -14.96 -45.35
CA LEU A 27 -20.05 -14.70 -45.63
C LEU A 27 -19.90 -14.07 -47.03
N PRO A 28 -20.59 -12.95 -47.35
CA PRO A 28 -19.84 -11.72 -47.68
C PRO A 28 -20.66 -10.42 -47.52
N VAL A 29 -20.92 -9.93 -46.30
CA VAL A 29 -21.23 -8.49 -46.05
C VAL A 29 -20.49 -7.94 -44.82
N PHE A 30 -19.88 -8.79 -43.98
CA PHE A 30 -19.08 -8.36 -42.83
C PHE A 30 -17.57 -8.25 -43.11
N ARG A 31 -17.19 -7.78 -44.30
CA ARG A 31 -15.80 -7.57 -44.70
C ARG A 31 -15.53 -6.10 -45.05
N SER A 32 -15.93 -5.18 -44.16
CA SER A 32 -15.45 -3.78 -44.19
C SER A 32 -15.50 -3.01 -42.85
N GLN A 33 -15.88 -3.62 -41.72
CA GLN A 33 -15.98 -2.90 -40.43
C GLN A 33 -15.29 -3.56 -39.23
N LEU A 34 -14.31 -4.44 -39.43
CA LEU A 34 -13.52 -5.05 -38.35
C LEU A 34 -12.00 -4.88 -38.51
N ASN A 35 -11.56 -3.75 -39.09
CA ASN A 35 -10.19 -3.26 -38.97
C ASN A 35 -10.20 -1.96 -38.16
N ASN A 36 -10.32 -2.04 -36.83
CA ASN A 36 -9.80 -1.04 -35.88
C ASN A 36 -10.04 -1.38 -34.39
N LYS A 37 -9.77 -2.63 -33.97
CA LYS A 37 -9.63 -2.97 -32.55
C LYS A 37 -8.51 -3.99 -32.35
N ALA A 38 -7.28 -3.49 -32.32
CA ALA A 38 -6.15 -4.26 -31.80
C ALA A 38 -6.08 -4.05 -30.28
N TYR A 39 -6.67 -4.97 -29.52
CA TYR A 39 -6.28 -5.23 -28.13
C TYR A 39 -5.01 -6.08 -28.19
N SER A 40 -3.84 -5.51 -27.88
CA SER A 40 -2.64 -6.30 -27.65
C SER A 40 -2.67 -6.82 -26.20
N GLN A 41 -3.18 -8.03 -26.00
CA GLN A 41 -2.88 -8.81 -24.80
C GLN A 41 -1.43 -9.30 -24.90
N TRP A 42 -0.53 -8.70 -24.11
CA TRP A 42 0.80 -9.24 -23.92
C TRP A 42 0.76 -10.25 -22.77
N HIS A 43 0.76 -11.54 -23.11
CA HIS A 43 1.09 -12.60 -22.16
C HIS A 43 2.59 -12.53 -21.84
N TRP A 44 2.92 -12.27 -20.57
CA TRP A 44 4.30 -12.33 -20.10
C TRP A 44 4.63 -13.80 -19.75
N SER A 45 5.15 -14.53 -20.74
CA SER A 45 5.93 -15.76 -20.50
C SER A 45 7.27 -15.39 -19.84
N LYS A 46 7.89 -16.33 -19.12
CA LYS A 46 9.28 -16.23 -18.61
C LYS A 46 10.32 -15.96 -19.72
N ASP A 47 9.93 -16.01 -20.99
CA ASP A 47 10.78 -15.78 -22.16
C ASP A 47 10.83 -14.31 -22.65
N ASN A 48 10.37 -13.33 -21.87
CA ASN A 48 10.44 -11.92 -22.30
C ASN A 48 11.87 -11.35 -22.17
N PRO A 49 12.50 -10.86 -23.27
CA PRO A 49 13.87 -10.33 -23.25
C PRO A 49 14.08 -9.10 -22.34
N ASN A 50 13.01 -8.37 -21.98
CA ASN A 50 13.10 -7.25 -21.03
C ASN A 50 13.36 -7.73 -19.59
N TYR A 51 12.83 -8.89 -19.18
CA TYR A 51 13.03 -9.43 -17.82
C TYR A 51 14.51 -9.70 -17.51
N HIS A 52 15.26 -10.22 -18.50
CA HIS A 52 16.69 -10.46 -18.36
C HIS A 52 17.54 -9.19 -18.37
N TYR A 53 17.09 -8.11 -19.02
CA TYR A 53 17.80 -6.83 -19.03
C TYR A 53 17.72 -6.14 -17.65
N HIS A 54 16.57 -6.22 -16.98
CA HIS A 54 16.38 -5.65 -15.63
C HIS A 54 17.27 -6.33 -14.59
N ILE A 55 17.33 -7.67 -14.58
CA ILE A 55 18.23 -8.44 -13.70
C ILE A 55 19.69 -8.07 -14.00
N ARG A 56 20.10 -7.95 -15.27
CA ARG A 56 21.48 -7.56 -15.63
C ARG A 56 21.83 -6.13 -15.19
N SER A 57 20.88 -5.19 -15.22
CA SER A 57 21.13 -3.81 -14.74
C SER A 57 21.19 -3.71 -13.22
N ALA A 58 20.34 -4.44 -12.49
CA ALA A 58 20.35 -4.53 -11.04
C ALA A 58 21.61 -5.25 -10.55
N LEU A 59 22.00 -6.35 -11.21
CA LEU A 59 23.26 -7.04 -10.95
C LEU A 59 24.47 -6.17 -11.27
N LYS A 60 24.50 -5.44 -12.41
CA LYS A 60 25.56 -4.46 -12.71
C LYS A 60 25.67 -3.39 -11.61
N ARG A 61 24.56 -2.87 -11.09
CA ARG A 61 24.55 -1.88 -9.99
C ARG A 61 25.12 -2.47 -8.68
N ARG A 62 24.81 -3.74 -8.36
CA ARG A 62 25.44 -4.48 -7.25
C ARG A 62 26.96 -4.61 -7.40
N PHE A 63 27.46 -4.79 -8.62
CA PHE A 63 28.90 -4.84 -8.92
C PHE A 63 29.58 -3.45 -8.85
N TYR A 64 28.90 -2.37 -9.21
CA TYR A 64 29.46 -1.02 -9.09
C TYR A 64 29.49 -0.51 -7.64
N GLN A 65 28.54 -0.90 -6.79
CA GLN A 65 28.58 -0.55 -5.35
C GLN A 65 29.66 -1.33 -4.57
N THR A 66 30.07 -2.50 -5.06
CA THR A 66 31.10 -3.35 -4.41
C THR A 66 32.53 -3.08 -4.87
N THR A 67 32.76 -2.14 -5.79
CA THR A 67 34.09 -1.90 -6.41
C THR A 67 34.81 -0.63 -5.98
N ASN A 68 34.41 0.01 -4.87
CA ASN A 68 35.20 1.09 -4.24
C ASN A 68 35.89 0.61 -2.95
N THR A 69 36.88 -0.27 -3.13
CA THR A 69 37.96 -0.53 -2.17
C THR A 69 39.21 -0.94 -2.96
N PRO A 70 40.32 -0.19 -2.93
CA PRO A 70 41.55 -0.63 -3.58
C PRO A 70 42.49 -1.40 -2.62
N GLN A 71 43.20 -2.37 -3.21
CA GLN A 71 44.32 -3.20 -2.69
C GLN A 71 43.88 -4.46 -1.92
N GLN A 72 44.19 -5.71 -2.32
CA GLN A 72 45.46 -6.24 -2.83
C GLN A 72 45.31 -7.23 -4.00
N GLN A 73 46.38 -7.28 -4.81
CA GLN A 73 46.65 -8.11 -5.99
C GLN A 73 46.45 -9.63 -5.75
N GLN A 74 45.65 -10.29 -6.58
CA GLN A 74 46.07 -11.15 -7.72
C GLN A 74 47.17 -12.19 -7.41
N GLN A 75 46.78 -13.46 -7.42
CA GLN A 75 47.44 -14.51 -8.22
C GLN A 75 46.41 -15.61 -8.59
N HIS A 76 46.09 -15.69 -9.88
CA HIS A 76 45.46 -16.83 -10.53
C HIS A 76 46.55 -17.89 -10.80
N THR A 77 46.29 -19.19 -10.59
CA THR A 77 46.31 -20.19 -11.69
C THR A 77 45.65 -21.53 -11.28
N LEU A 78 44.79 -22.01 -12.18
CA LEU A 78 44.25 -23.35 -12.51
C LEU A 78 44.76 -24.61 -11.74
N TYR A 79 43.86 -25.54 -11.40
CA TYR A 79 43.65 -26.82 -12.13
C TYR A 79 42.50 -27.67 -11.54
N THR A 80 41.90 -28.46 -12.44
CA THR A 80 40.76 -29.37 -12.31
C THR A 80 41.03 -30.69 -11.56
N ASN A 81 39.96 -31.24 -10.95
CA ASN A 81 39.61 -32.65 -10.70
C ASN A 81 40.72 -33.72 -10.62
N LEU A 82 40.75 -34.49 -9.52
CA LEU A 82 40.72 -35.97 -9.54
C LEU A 82 40.50 -36.56 -8.13
N LYS A 83 39.73 -37.66 -8.11
CA LYS A 83 39.47 -38.54 -6.96
C LYS A 83 40.68 -39.43 -6.68
N SER A 84 40.83 -39.82 -5.40
CA SER A 84 41.02 -41.20 -4.90
C SER A 84 42.20 -41.45 -3.94
N THR A 85 41.87 -42.26 -2.91
CA THR A 85 42.66 -43.25 -2.16
C THR A 85 43.75 -42.85 -1.14
N CYS A 86 43.40 -43.12 0.12
CA CYS A 86 44.14 -43.72 1.25
C CYS A 86 45.57 -44.28 0.99
N SER A 87 46.55 -43.93 1.84
CA SER A 87 47.30 -44.89 2.71
C SER A 87 48.52 -44.26 3.44
N ILE A 88 48.50 -44.44 4.77
CA ILE A 88 49.55 -44.71 5.79
C ILE A 88 51.05 -44.68 5.37
N SER A 89 51.89 -43.87 6.07
CA SER A 89 52.96 -44.32 7.01
C SER A 89 54.20 -43.39 7.13
N THR A 90 54.44 -42.98 8.37
CA THR A 90 55.71 -42.79 9.13
C THR A 90 56.96 -42.06 8.58
N ALA A 91 57.28 -40.98 9.32
CA ALA A 91 58.56 -40.63 9.99
C ALA A 91 59.77 -40.16 9.16
N VAL A 92 60.38 -39.02 9.54
CA VAL A 92 61.52 -38.89 10.48
C VAL A 92 61.96 -37.41 10.58
N ASN A 93 62.40 -37.05 11.80
CA ASN A 93 62.88 -35.76 12.33
C ASN A 93 64.23 -35.22 11.78
N MET A 94 64.49 -33.96 12.16
CA MET A 94 65.77 -33.28 12.55
C MET A 94 66.09 -32.05 11.68
N GLY A 95 66.45 -30.86 12.16
CA GLY A 95 66.72 -30.27 13.49
C GLY A 95 66.74 -28.72 13.34
N SER A 96 66.17 -27.96 14.26
CA SER A 96 66.79 -27.31 15.45
C SER A 96 67.64 -26.06 15.16
N ALA A 97 67.25 -24.92 15.78
CA ALA A 97 68.15 -24.05 16.56
C ALA A 97 67.39 -22.85 17.19
N ASN A 98 67.46 -22.78 18.53
CA ASN A 98 67.56 -21.60 19.40
C ASN A 98 66.31 -20.84 19.93
N CYS A 99 65.76 -21.40 21.03
CA CYS A 99 65.57 -20.83 22.38
C CYS A 99 65.63 -19.30 22.65
N LYS A 100 64.58 -18.80 23.33
CA LYS A 100 64.52 -18.21 24.71
C LYS A 100 63.09 -17.69 24.97
N GLU A 101 62.20 -18.42 25.66
CA GLU A 101 61.82 -18.34 27.11
C GLU A 101 61.39 -16.94 27.58
N TYR A 102 60.22 -16.70 28.18
CA TYR A 102 59.61 -17.16 29.47
C TYR A 102 58.08 -16.89 29.41
N SER A 103 57.16 -17.39 30.25
CA SER A 103 56.95 -18.52 31.15
C SER A 103 55.50 -18.39 31.67
N THR A 104 54.88 -19.52 31.96
CA THR A 104 53.48 -19.77 32.34
C THR A 104 53.21 -19.67 33.85
N THR A 105 51.96 -19.37 34.21
CA THR A 105 51.24 -19.88 35.40
C THR A 105 49.73 -19.61 35.18
N THR A 106 48.73 -20.46 35.45
CA THR A 106 48.64 -21.80 36.06
C THR A 106 47.28 -22.39 35.63
N SER A 107 47.20 -23.72 35.53
CA SER A 107 45.99 -24.46 35.21
C SER A 107 44.94 -24.45 36.34
N LYS A 108 43.65 -24.41 35.96
CA LYS A 108 42.63 -25.25 36.59
C LYS A 108 41.79 -25.90 35.50
N ARG A 109 41.82 -27.24 35.44
CA ARG A 109 40.84 -28.06 34.73
C ARG A 109 39.49 -27.90 35.41
N VAL A 110 38.45 -27.60 34.65
CA VAL A 110 37.07 -27.93 34.96
C VAL A 110 36.48 -28.57 33.71
N GLU A 111 35.74 -29.65 33.95
CA GLU A 111 35.26 -30.66 33.01
C GLU A 111 34.42 -30.10 31.87
N ASP A 112 34.61 -30.67 30.67
CA ASP A 112 33.82 -30.44 29.47
C ASP A 112 32.38 -30.96 29.64
N GLY A 113 31.49 -30.09 30.10
CA GLY A 113 30.04 -30.23 29.93
C GLY A 113 29.58 -29.50 28.68
N CYS A 114 29.71 -30.12 27.51
CA CYS A 114 29.21 -29.56 26.25
C CYS A 114 27.68 -29.69 26.18
N ALA A 115 26.96 -28.73 26.78
CA ALA A 115 25.57 -28.47 26.48
C ALA A 115 25.50 -27.44 25.34
N LYS A 116 25.01 -27.88 24.17
CA LYS A 116 24.68 -26.98 23.05
C LYS A 116 23.61 -25.97 23.50
N PRO A 117 23.78 -24.66 23.28
CA PRO A 117 22.69 -23.71 23.47
C PRO A 117 21.56 -24.03 22.47
N GLN A 118 20.32 -24.12 22.95
CA GLN A 118 19.14 -24.06 22.10
C GLN A 118 18.93 -22.59 21.71
N ASP A 119 19.19 -22.26 20.45
CA ASP A 119 18.99 -20.92 19.88
C ASP A 119 17.49 -20.55 19.84
N GLY A 120 17.09 -19.64 20.73
CA GLY A 120 15.76 -19.03 20.79
C GLY A 120 15.77 -17.50 20.96
N THR A 121 16.93 -16.86 20.77
CA THR A 121 17.13 -15.43 21.04
C THR A 121 17.53 -14.67 19.78
N TYR A 122 16.67 -13.75 19.32
CA TYR A 122 17.07 -12.73 18.35
C TYR A 122 17.81 -11.61 19.10
N GLN A 123 19.15 -11.64 19.05
CA GLN A 123 19.98 -10.50 19.44
C GLN A 123 20.26 -9.67 18.18
N SER A 124 20.05 -8.35 18.27
CA SER A 124 20.60 -7.41 17.29
C SER A 124 22.11 -7.62 17.21
N THR A 125 22.65 -7.82 15.99
CA THR A 125 24.05 -8.20 15.75
C THR A 125 25.05 -7.05 15.89
N THR A 126 24.61 -5.88 16.33
CA THR A 126 25.46 -4.74 16.69
C THR A 126 25.87 -4.84 18.15
N GLU A 127 27.14 -4.55 18.48
CA GLU A 127 27.56 -4.26 19.86
C GLU A 127 26.67 -3.16 20.43
N CYS A 128 25.64 -3.55 21.19
CA CYS A 128 24.66 -2.62 21.74
C CYS A 128 25.20 -2.04 23.05
N ASP A 129 25.26 -0.71 23.13
CA ASP A 129 25.46 -0.04 24.42
C ASP A 129 24.26 -0.30 25.33
N MET A 130 24.45 -1.21 26.28
CA MET A 130 23.43 -1.60 27.24
C MET A 130 23.01 -0.46 28.17
N SER A 131 23.74 0.67 28.20
CA SER A 131 23.37 1.87 28.96
C SER A 131 22.09 2.53 28.44
N GLU A 132 21.80 2.41 27.14
CA GLU A 132 20.61 2.96 26.49
C GLU A 132 19.33 2.14 26.79
N TYR A 133 19.48 0.97 27.39
CA TYR A 133 18.40 0.01 27.61
C TYR A 133 17.96 -0.04 29.08
N THR A 134 16.73 -0.49 29.28
CA THR A 134 16.21 -0.81 30.61
C THR A 134 16.89 -2.04 31.22
N SER A 135 16.71 -2.22 32.53
CA SER A 135 16.85 -3.54 33.15
C SER A 135 15.88 -4.54 32.50
N ALA A 136 16.21 -5.82 32.60
CA ALA A 136 15.32 -6.88 32.11
C ALA A 136 14.06 -6.94 32.98
N VAL A 137 12.89 -6.96 32.35
CA VAL A 137 11.59 -7.05 33.00
C VAL A 137 10.92 -8.36 32.59
N GLU A 138 10.50 -9.16 33.56
CA GLU A 138 9.68 -10.35 33.33
C GLU A 138 8.26 -9.93 32.96
N VAL A 139 7.75 -10.40 31.82
CA VAL A 139 6.43 -10.00 31.31
C VAL A 139 5.40 -11.13 31.23
N CYS A 140 5.85 -12.37 31.03
CA CYS A 140 5.02 -13.57 30.97
C CYS A 140 5.86 -14.85 31.06
N ASN A 141 5.20 -16.00 31.13
CA ASN A 141 5.79 -17.30 30.86
C ASN A 141 5.60 -17.69 29.38
N ILE A 142 6.49 -18.50 28.81
CA ILE A 142 6.36 -19.01 27.44
C ILE A 142 5.12 -19.88 27.24
N GLU A 143 4.62 -20.52 28.30
CA GLU A 143 3.39 -21.32 28.29
C GLU A 143 2.12 -20.46 28.18
N ASP A 144 2.21 -19.16 28.48
CA ASP A 144 1.09 -18.22 28.34
C ASP A 144 0.76 -17.94 26.86
N LEU A 145 1.64 -18.33 25.93
CA LEU A 145 1.45 -18.18 24.48
C LEU A 145 1.48 -19.52 23.75
N GLN A 146 0.47 -19.72 22.90
CA GLN A 146 0.41 -20.79 21.92
C GLN A 146 1.20 -20.42 20.65
N GLU A 147 1.53 -21.42 19.84
CA GLU A 147 2.17 -21.19 18.54
C GLU A 147 1.21 -20.47 17.58
N ASN A 148 1.71 -19.47 16.85
CA ASN A 148 0.91 -18.52 16.05
C ASN A 148 -0.05 -17.66 16.88
N GLU A 149 0.34 -17.33 18.11
CA GLU A 149 -0.42 -16.42 18.96
C GLU A 149 0.33 -15.10 19.20
N MET A 150 -0.43 -14.02 19.33
CA MET A 150 0.05 -12.74 19.85
C MET A 150 -0.81 -12.31 21.03
N LYS A 151 -0.18 -11.84 22.11
CA LYS A 151 -0.86 -11.41 23.33
C LYS A 151 -0.23 -10.13 23.88
N GLN A 152 -1.06 -9.31 24.51
CA GLN A 152 -0.58 -8.11 25.19
C GLN A 152 -0.12 -8.43 26.62
N PHE A 153 0.98 -7.82 27.04
CA PHE A 153 1.51 -7.89 28.40
C PHE A 153 1.91 -6.50 28.90
N SER A 154 2.04 -6.36 30.22
CA SER A 154 2.50 -5.11 30.83
C SER A 154 4.02 -5.15 30.94
N PHE A 155 4.70 -4.17 30.35
CA PHE A 155 6.14 -3.97 30.54
C PHE A 155 6.41 -3.08 31.75
N ASP A 156 5.56 -2.08 31.98
CA ASP A 156 5.49 -1.27 33.18
C ASP A 156 4.03 -0.79 33.40
N ALA A 157 3.83 0.20 34.27
CA ALA A 157 2.50 0.74 34.58
C ALA A 157 1.80 1.32 33.33
N ASP A 158 2.55 1.96 32.44
CA ASP A 158 2.04 2.78 31.33
C ASP A 158 2.24 2.11 29.95
N THR A 159 3.18 1.17 29.88
CA THR A 159 3.61 0.52 28.64
C THR A 159 3.01 -0.88 28.52
N LYS A 160 2.23 -1.07 27.44
CA LYS A 160 1.77 -2.40 26.99
C LYS A 160 2.56 -2.85 25.78
N VAL A 161 3.06 -4.08 25.84
CA VAL A 161 3.86 -4.72 24.78
C VAL A 161 3.07 -5.85 24.15
N LEU A 162 3.32 -6.09 22.88
CA LEU A 162 2.78 -7.22 22.14
C LEU A 162 3.86 -8.29 22.05
N VAL A 163 3.63 -9.43 22.70
CA VAL A 163 4.52 -10.60 22.62
C VAL A 163 3.91 -11.58 21.62
N ILE A 164 4.73 -12.08 20.70
CA ILE A 164 4.32 -12.96 19.60
C ILE A 164 5.15 -14.23 19.65
N LYS A 165 4.49 -15.39 19.49
CA LYS A 165 5.13 -16.69 19.34
C LYS A 165 4.84 -17.26 17.95
N GLN A 166 5.86 -17.37 17.12
CA GLN A 166 5.73 -17.89 15.76
C GLN A 166 7.04 -18.50 15.25
N ASP A 167 6.92 -19.62 14.54
CA ASP A 167 8.02 -20.49 14.11
C ASP A 167 8.96 -20.87 15.27
N GLY A 168 8.37 -21.18 16.43
CA GLY A 168 9.10 -21.54 17.65
C GLY A 168 9.93 -20.41 18.27
N GLN A 169 9.75 -19.16 17.82
CA GLN A 169 10.48 -18.00 18.33
C GLN A 169 9.56 -17.02 19.04
N ILE A 170 10.06 -16.39 20.09
CA ILE A 170 9.38 -15.31 20.82
C ILE A 170 9.95 -13.97 20.38
N THR A 171 9.07 -13.06 19.99
CA THR A 171 9.40 -11.68 19.64
C THR A 171 8.52 -10.72 20.42
N ALA A 172 8.95 -9.48 20.58
CA ALA A 172 8.17 -8.46 21.28
C ALA A 172 8.34 -7.09 20.63
N ILE A 173 7.20 -6.46 20.35
CA ILE A 173 7.08 -5.14 19.71
C ILE A 173 6.04 -4.28 20.44
N GLY A 174 5.99 -2.98 20.13
CA GLY A 174 4.96 -2.08 20.68
C GLY A 174 3.53 -2.55 20.34
N ASN A 175 2.60 -2.43 21.28
CA ASN A 175 1.20 -2.86 21.09
C ASN A 175 0.29 -1.78 20.48
N LYS A 176 0.80 -0.58 20.20
CA LYS A 176 0.00 0.54 19.67
C LYS A 176 0.48 0.90 18.27
N CYS A 177 -0.40 0.79 17.28
CA CYS A 177 -0.12 1.19 15.90
C CYS A 177 0.37 2.65 15.84
N THR A 178 1.48 2.90 15.14
CA THR A 178 2.09 4.24 15.01
C THR A 178 1.27 5.24 14.18
N HIS A 179 0.21 4.78 13.49
CA HIS A 179 -0.69 5.66 12.76
C HIS A 179 -1.64 6.40 13.72
N TYR A 180 -2.70 5.75 14.21
CA TYR A 180 -3.69 6.33 15.14
C TYR A 180 -3.84 5.55 16.45
N GLY A 181 -2.83 4.78 16.86
CA GLY A 181 -2.79 4.17 18.20
C GLY A 181 -3.64 2.93 18.39
N ALA A 182 -4.13 2.31 17.31
CA ALA A 182 -4.92 1.08 17.38
C ALA A 182 -4.19 -0.02 18.18
N PRO A 183 -4.87 -0.76 19.07
CA PRO A 183 -4.27 -1.87 19.79
C PRO A 183 -3.98 -3.02 18.82
N LEU A 184 -2.71 -3.40 18.69
CA LEU A 184 -2.27 -4.40 17.70
C LEU A 184 -2.58 -5.84 18.11
N HIS A 185 -2.70 -6.13 19.41
CA HIS A 185 -3.19 -7.44 19.87
C HIS A 185 -4.62 -7.77 19.40
N THR A 186 -5.41 -6.77 18.97
CA THR A 186 -6.73 -7.00 18.35
C THR A 186 -6.67 -6.99 16.81
N GLY A 187 -5.46 -6.98 16.24
CA GLY A 187 -5.21 -7.00 14.80
C GLY A 187 -5.22 -8.41 14.20
N ALA A 188 -4.63 -8.53 13.03
CA ALA A 188 -4.41 -9.83 12.38
C ALA A 188 -2.93 -10.20 12.42
N LEU A 189 -2.62 -11.35 13.02
CA LEU A 189 -1.28 -11.95 12.94
C LEU A 189 -1.14 -12.70 11.62
N GLY A 190 -0.09 -12.39 10.88
CA GLY A 190 0.31 -13.04 9.65
C GLY A 190 1.65 -13.74 9.79
N GLN A 191 2.20 -14.22 8.67
CA GLN A 191 3.51 -14.88 8.64
C GLN A 191 4.63 -13.86 8.85
N GLY A 192 5.05 -13.65 10.10
CA GLY A 192 6.14 -12.74 10.48
C GLY A 192 5.75 -11.26 10.58
N ARG A 193 4.45 -10.94 10.56
CA ARG A 193 3.97 -9.54 10.57
C ARG A 193 2.60 -9.42 11.24
N VAL A 194 2.32 -8.25 11.81
CA VAL A 194 1.01 -7.92 12.41
C VAL A 194 0.35 -6.78 11.66
N ARG A 195 -0.92 -6.97 11.27
CA ARG A 195 -1.73 -5.96 10.57
C ARG A 195 -2.70 -5.28 11.54
N CYS A 196 -2.66 -3.94 11.52
CA CYS A 196 -3.48 -3.06 12.33
C CYS A 196 -4.98 -3.22 12.02
N PRO A 197 -5.84 -3.40 13.04
CA PRO A 197 -7.26 -3.67 12.84
C PRO A 197 -8.04 -2.50 12.23
N TRP A 198 -7.59 -1.25 12.46
CA TRP A 198 -8.35 -0.06 12.07
C TRP A 198 -8.05 0.40 10.64
N HIS A 199 -6.77 0.43 10.27
CA HIS A 199 -6.32 1.11 9.05
C HIS A 199 -5.46 0.24 8.13
N GLY A 200 -5.12 -0.99 8.55
CA GLY A 200 -4.38 -1.94 7.71
C GLY A 200 -2.86 -1.78 7.70
N ALA A 201 -2.29 -0.82 8.42
CA ALA A 201 -0.82 -0.69 8.59
C ALA A 201 -0.22 -2.01 9.08
N THR A 202 0.91 -2.43 8.53
CA THR A 202 1.53 -3.73 8.86
C THR A 202 2.95 -3.53 9.34
N PHE A 203 3.31 -4.29 10.38
CA PHE A 203 4.62 -4.21 11.02
C PHE A 203 5.26 -5.58 11.11
N ASN A 204 6.57 -5.64 10.87
CA ASN A 204 7.37 -6.84 11.05
C ASN A 204 7.38 -7.25 12.53
N THR A 205 7.08 -8.50 12.86
CA THR A 205 7.03 -8.95 14.26
C THR A 205 8.40 -9.02 14.92
N ARG A 206 9.47 -9.12 14.13
CA ARG A 206 10.85 -9.25 14.63
C ARG A 206 11.54 -7.91 14.82
N THR A 207 11.36 -6.98 13.89
CA THR A 207 12.05 -5.68 13.91
C THR A 207 11.15 -4.52 14.35
N GLY A 208 9.83 -4.71 14.32
CA GLY A 208 8.85 -3.64 14.50
C GLY A 208 8.77 -2.69 13.31
N ASP A 209 9.54 -2.90 12.23
CA ASP A 209 9.53 -2.00 11.08
C ASP A 209 8.18 -1.99 10.38
N ILE A 210 7.76 -0.82 9.92
CA ILE A 210 6.56 -0.70 9.07
C ILE A 210 6.86 -1.28 7.68
N GLU A 211 6.02 -2.22 7.24
CA GLU A 211 6.15 -2.91 5.95
C GLU A 211 5.01 -2.59 4.98
N ASP A 212 3.85 -2.24 5.54
CA ASP A 212 2.67 -1.80 4.81
C ASP A 212 2.00 -0.64 5.56
N PHE A 213 1.30 0.21 4.84
CA PHE A 213 0.87 1.53 5.27
C PHE A 213 -0.63 1.55 5.62
N PRO A 214 -1.23 2.62 6.19
CA PRO A 214 -0.72 3.96 6.44
C PRO A 214 0.22 4.10 7.64
N GLY A 215 1.02 5.16 7.64
CA GLY A 215 1.97 5.50 8.71
C GLY A 215 3.33 5.88 8.15
N LEU A 216 4.28 6.22 9.01
CA LEU A 216 5.68 6.51 8.63
C LEU A 216 6.67 5.88 9.60
N ASP A 217 6.30 5.88 10.88
CA ASP A 217 7.18 5.42 11.94
C ASP A 217 6.96 3.92 12.23
N SER A 218 8.05 3.25 12.61
CA SER A 218 8.09 1.85 13.04
C SER A 218 7.71 1.71 14.50
N LEU A 219 7.39 0.50 14.94
CA LEU A 219 7.12 0.22 16.35
C LEU A 219 8.42 0.16 17.16
N PRO A 220 8.35 0.48 18.47
CA PRO A 220 9.34 0.03 19.44
C PRO A 220 9.58 -1.48 19.32
N CYS A 221 10.84 -1.89 19.39
CA CYS A 221 11.24 -3.30 19.38
C CYS A 221 11.99 -3.63 20.66
N PHE A 222 11.70 -4.79 21.25
CA PHE A 222 12.23 -5.18 22.55
C PHE A 222 13.22 -6.33 22.39
N MET A 223 14.30 -6.29 23.16
CA MET A 223 15.20 -7.45 23.27
C MET A 223 14.48 -8.52 24.09
N VAL A 224 14.35 -9.72 23.53
CA VAL A 224 13.68 -10.85 24.17
C VAL A 224 14.71 -11.85 24.66
N ARG A 225 14.56 -12.30 25.91
CA ARG A 225 15.26 -13.46 26.45
C ARG A 225 14.25 -14.40 27.11
N VAL A 226 14.27 -15.66 26.71
CA VAL A 226 13.57 -16.73 27.41
C VAL A 226 14.58 -17.40 28.34
N GLU A 227 14.30 -17.40 29.64
CA GLU A 227 15.13 -18.07 30.65
C GLU A 227 14.82 -19.57 30.68
N ASN A 228 15.70 -20.38 31.29
CA ASN A 228 15.55 -21.84 31.34
C ASN A 228 14.29 -22.32 32.07
N ASP A 229 13.71 -21.48 32.94
CA ASP A 229 12.46 -21.73 33.65
C ASP A 229 11.21 -21.27 32.86
N GLY A 230 11.38 -20.91 31.58
CA GLY A 230 10.31 -20.51 30.68
C GLY A 230 9.91 -19.03 30.78
N LYS A 231 10.54 -18.25 31.67
CA LYS A 231 10.21 -16.83 31.84
C LYS A 231 10.69 -15.99 30.67
N VAL A 232 9.79 -15.17 30.12
CA VAL A 232 10.09 -14.22 29.06
C VAL A 232 10.45 -12.88 29.68
N LYS A 233 11.69 -12.44 29.46
CA LYS A 233 12.21 -11.15 29.91
C LYS A 233 12.49 -10.22 28.74
N LEU A 234 12.06 -8.97 28.88
CA LEU A 234 12.22 -7.93 27.88
C LEU A 234 13.17 -6.82 28.34
N ARG A 235 13.90 -6.23 27.40
CA ARG A 235 14.54 -4.93 27.57
C ARG A 235 14.09 -3.98 26.47
N ALA A 236 13.80 -2.75 26.84
CA ALA A 236 13.40 -1.69 25.92
C ALA A 236 14.54 -0.68 25.79
N LYS A 237 14.66 -0.07 24.61
CA LYS A 237 15.44 1.16 24.47
C LYS A 237 14.65 2.30 25.12
N ARG A 238 15.29 3.08 25.99
CA ARG A 238 14.57 4.09 26.81
C ARG A 238 13.83 5.13 25.99
N THR A 239 14.43 5.57 24.88
CA THR A 239 13.83 6.53 23.95
C THR A 239 12.55 6.03 23.29
N ASP A 240 12.42 4.71 23.11
CA ASP A 240 11.28 4.11 22.41
C ASP A 240 10.03 4.05 23.32
N LEU A 241 10.23 3.94 24.63
CA LEU A 241 9.16 3.98 25.63
C LEU A 241 8.49 5.35 25.70
N GLU A 242 9.24 6.44 25.53
CA GLU A 242 8.71 7.81 25.60
C GLU A 242 7.78 8.15 24.42
N LYS A 243 8.11 7.66 23.21
CA LYS A 243 7.45 8.09 21.97
C LYS A 243 6.48 7.07 21.40
N ASN A 244 6.53 5.81 21.86
CA ASN A 244 5.74 4.69 21.34
C ASN A 244 5.84 4.53 19.80
N LYS A 245 6.95 5.01 19.22
CA LYS A 245 7.26 4.95 17.79
C LYS A 245 8.75 5.16 17.60
N ARG A 246 9.29 4.58 16.53
CA ARG A 246 10.71 4.60 16.18
C ARG A 246 10.87 5.03 14.73
N LEU A 247 11.78 5.96 14.49
CA LEU A 247 12.25 6.26 13.15
C LEU A 247 13.28 5.18 12.76
N LYS A 248 13.12 4.53 11.61
CA LYS A 248 14.14 3.62 11.08
C LYS A 248 15.41 4.42 10.78
N ASP A 249 16.57 3.85 11.08
CA ASP A 249 17.85 4.53 10.88
C ASP A 249 18.02 4.96 9.42
N MET A 250 18.64 6.13 9.22
CA MET A 250 18.78 6.77 7.93
C MET A 250 20.20 7.29 7.74
N VAL A 251 20.77 7.05 6.56
CA VAL A 251 22.03 7.68 6.18
C VAL A 251 21.80 9.16 5.87
N LYS A 252 22.86 9.97 6.02
CA LYS A 252 22.85 11.37 5.58
C LYS A 252 23.40 11.50 4.17
N ARG A 253 23.14 12.65 3.54
CA ARG A 253 23.73 13.00 2.25
C ARG A 253 25.26 13.04 2.34
N ASP A 254 25.92 12.31 1.44
CA ASP A 254 27.35 12.43 1.15
C ASP A 254 27.52 13.26 -0.12
N LYS A 255 28.23 14.39 -0.03
CA LYS A 255 28.47 15.30 -1.16
C LYS A 255 29.44 14.73 -2.21
N THR A 256 30.17 13.67 -1.88
CA THR A 256 31.06 12.97 -2.83
C THR A 256 30.26 12.06 -3.77
N ASN A 257 29.16 11.48 -3.29
CA ASN A 257 28.22 10.74 -4.13
C ASN A 257 27.47 11.72 -5.05
N LYS A 258 27.77 11.66 -6.36
CA LYS A 258 27.20 12.56 -7.36
C LYS A 258 25.86 12.11 -7.93
N GLN A 259 25.39 10.91 -7.56
CA GLN A 259 24.09 10.43 -8.02
C GLN A 259 22.97 11.35 -7.54
N CYS A 260 22.00 11.61 -8.40
CA CYS A 260 20.86 12.47 -8.15
C CYS A 260 19.55 11.74 -8.47
N ILE A 261 18.68 11.63 -7.48
CA ILE A 261 17.32 11.13 -7.67
C ILE A 261 16.36 12.31 -7.54
N VAL A 262 15.48 12.46 -8.52
CA VAL A 262 14.41 13.47 -8.51
C VAL A 262 13.08 12.78 -8.28
N VAL A 263 12.23 13.36 -7.44
CA VAL A 263 10.83 12.98 -7.28
C VAL A 263 9.93 14.16 -7.62
N ILE A 264 8.97 13.94 -8.51
CA ILE A 264 7.97 14.93 -8.92
C ILE A 264 6.67 14.64 -8.16
N GLY A 265 6.35 15.48 -7.19
CA GLY A 265 5.17 15.39 -6.34
C GLY A 265 5.50 15.52 -4.86
N GLY A 266 4.70 16.30 -4.13
CA GLY A 266 4.79 16.51 -2.67
C GLY A 266 3.75 15.70 -1.88
N GLY A 267 3.45 14.48 -2.32
CA GLY A 267 2.41 13.63 -1.74
C GLY A 267 2.93 12.54 -0.79
N PRO A 268 2.04 11.67 -0.27
CA PRO A 268 2.41 10.57 0.61
C PRO A 268 3.39 9.56 -0.02
N THR A 269 3.30 9.35 -1.34
CA THR A 269 4.28 8.54 -2.10
C THR A 269 5.68 9.11 -1.99
N ALA A 270 5.83 10.42 -2.23
CA ALA A 270 7.13 11.07 -2.20
C ALA A 270 7.73 11.11 -0.79
N ALA A 271 6.90 11.38 0.22
CA ALA A 271 7.31 11.36 1.63
C ALA A 271 7.95 10.02 2.02
N VAL A 272 7.28 8.91 1.72
CA VAL A 272 7.82 7.57 2.01
C VAL A 272 9.01 7.25 1.13
N PHE A 273 8.96 7.59 -0.15
CA PHE A 273 10.05 7.31 -1.09
C PHE A 273 11.39 7.91 -0.64
N VAL A 274 11.41 9.20 -0.29
CA VAL A 274 12.67 9.87 0.10
C VAL A 274 13.21 9.38 1.44
N GLU A 275 12.32 9.03 2.38
CA GLU A 275 12.71 8.38 3.64
C GLU A 275 13.28 6.99 3.37
N THR A 276 12.60 6.16 2.58
CA THR A 276 13.09 4.81 2.25
C THR A 276 14.44 4.86 1.53
N LEU A 277 14.68 5.80 0.61
CA LEU A 277 16.02 5.96 0.00
C LEU A 277 17.11 6.12 1.07
N ARG A 278 16.90 6.96 2.08
CA ARG A 278 17.87 7.17 3.17
C ARG A 278 17.94 5.98 4.12
N GLN A 279 16.83 5.29 4.38
CA GLN A 279 16.79 4.07 5.19
C GLN A 279 17.57 2.93 4.53
N GLU A 280 17.57 2.88 3.20
CA GLU A 280 18.22 1.85 2.39
C GLU A 280 19.62 2.27 1.90
N GLY A 281 20.22 3.28 2.55
CA GLY A 281 21.64 3.60 2.37
C GLY A 281 21.97 4.49 1.16
N PHE A 282 20.99 5.06 0.46
CA PHE A 282 21.28 6.02 -0.60
C PHE A 282 21.83 7.32 -0.03
N THR A 283 23.10 7.64 -0.32
CA THR A 283 23.78 8.85 0.17
C THR A 283 23.80 10.01 -0.83
N GLY A 284 23.34 9.80 -2.07
CA GLY A 284 23.35 10.81 -3.14
C GLY A 284 22.38 11.98 -2.91
N ARG A 285 22.30 12.88 -3.89
CA ARG A 285 21.37 14.02 -3.87
C ARG A 285 19.94 13.53 -4.09
N ILE A 286 18.99 14.05 -3.30
CA ILE A 286 17.56 13.85 -3.49
C ILE A 286 16.93 15.23 -3.67
N VAL A 287 16.15 15.42 -4.73
CA VAL A 287 15.36 16.64 -4.99
C VAL A 287 13.89 16.27 -5.10
N MET A 288 13.06 16.85 -4.24
CA MET A 288 11.62 16.67 -4.21
C MET A 288 10.92 17.95 -4.68
N LEU A 289 10.25 17.88 -5.83
CA LEU A 289 9.46 18.97 -6.40
C LEU A 289 8.03 18.90 -5.87
N CYS A 290 7.63 19.92 -5.12
CA CYS A 290 6.31 20.05 -4.55
C CYS A 290 5.60 21.23 -5.21
N ARG A 291 4.57 20.96 -6.04
CA ARG A 291 3.76 22.02 -6.67
C ARG A 291 3.09 22.91 -5.61
N GLU A 292 2.56 22.31 -4.55
CA GLU A 292 1.96 23.07 -3.46
C GLU A 292 3.03 23.77 -2.62
N PRO A 293 2.74 24.97 -2.06
CA PRO A 293 3.68 25.74 -1.26
C PRO A 293 3.81 25.20 0.18
N CYS A 294 3.84 23.88 0.34
CA CYS A 294 3.92 23.20 1.64
C CYS A 294 4.65 21.86 1.54
N LEU A 295 5.07 21.34 2.69
CA LEU A 295 5.69 20.02 2.79
C LEU A 295 4.65 18.90 2.62
N PRO A 296 5.07 17.65 2.32
CA PRO A 296 4.14 16.53 2.26
C PRO A 296 3.32 16.36 3.53
N TYR A 297 2.01 16.15 3.37
CA TYR A 297 1.05 16.14 4.47
C TYR A 297 -0.09 15.14 4.26
N ASP A 298 -0.80 14.84 5.34
CA ASP A 298 -1.92 13.91 5.35
C ASP A 298 -3.21 14.52 4.79
N ARG A 299 -3.46 14.28 3.49
CA ARG A 299 -4.65 14.76 2.78
C ARG A 299 -5.94 14.12 3.24
N ILE A 300 -5.92 12.94 3.87
CA ILE A 300 -7.16 12.24 4.25
C ILE A 300 -7.95 12.97 5.34
N LYS A 301 -7.27 13.87 6.08
CA LYS A 301 -7.88 14.67 7.14
C LYS A 301 -8.71 15.82 6.58
N LEU A 302 -8.41 16.28 5.37
CA LEU A 302 -9.05 17.46 4.77
C LEU A 302 -10.56 17.29 4.60
N SER A 303 -11.04 16.12 4.21
CA SER A 303 -12.48 15.84 4.05
C SER A 303 -13.20 15.51 5.35
N LYS A 304 -12.46 15.24 6.45
CA LYS A 304 -13.04 14.80 7.73
C LYS A 304 -13.31 15.94 8.70
N GLY A 305 -12.41 16.93 8.74
CA GLY A 305 -12.55 18.07 9.66
C GLY A 305 -12.50 19.45 8.99
N LEU A 306 -11.86 19.55 7.81
CA LEU A 306 -11.46 20.76 7.08
C LEU A 306 -10.59 21.76 7.87
N ASP A 307 -10.82 21.92 9.17
CA ASP A 307 -10.24 22.95 10.03
C ASP A 307 -9.01 22.45 10.77
N PHE A 308 -7.98 22.11 9.99
CA PHE A 308 -6.68 21.73 10.52
C PHE A 308 -5.66 22.83 10.26
N ALA A 309 -4.77 23.05 11.22
CA ALA A 309 -3.54 23.80 10.98
C ALA A 309 -2.59 22.94 10.14
N LEU A 310 -1.91 23.55 9.17
CA LEU A 310 -1.06 22.85 8.20
C LEU A 310 0.07 22.06 8.88
N ASP A 311 0.71 22.62 9.90
CA ASP A 311 1.78 21.98 10.68
C ASP A 311 1.33 20.67 11.37
N LYS A 312 0.02 20.50 11.64
CA LYS A 312 -0.56 19.27 12.19
C LYS A 312 -0.92 18.22 11.14
N LEU A 313 -0.89 18.61 9.87
CA LEU A 313 -1.11 17.71 8.74
C LEU A 313 0.21 17.20 8.18
N GLU A 314 1.27 18.00 8.24
CA GLU A 314 2.59 17.65 7.70
C GLU A 314 3.12 16.36 8.30
N PHE A 315 3.68 15.52 7.43
CA PHE A 315 4.23 14.22 7.80
C PHE A 315 5.53 14.35 8.59
N ARG A 316 6.36 15.33 8.20
CA ARG A 316 7.67 15.64 8.76
C ARG A 316 7.89 17.15 8.70
N THR A 317 8.73 17.67 9.59
CA THR A 317 9.09 19.10 9.61
C THR A 317 10.16 19.42 8.56
N ALA A 318 10.39 20.70 8.28
CA ALA A 318 11.47 21.14 7.39
C ALA A 318 12.85 20.71 7.91
N GLU A 319 13.06 20.78 9.23
CA GLU A 319 14.32 20.40 9.88
C GLU A 319 14.63 18.92 9.67
N PHE A 320 13.61 18.07 9.66
CA PHE A 320 13.77 16.64 9.36
C PHE A 320 14.35 16.43 7.96
N TYR A 321 13.76 17.04 6.93
CA TYR A 321 14.26 16.89 5.56
C TYR A 321 15.68 17.46 5.41
N ALA A 322 15.94 18.62 6.02
CA ALA A 322 17.25 19.24 6.03
C ALA A 322 18.31 18.37 6.72
N GLN A 323 17.98 17.74 7.85
CA GLN A 323 18.87 16.85 8.61
C GLN A 323 19.42 15.69 7.76
N TYR A 324 18.62 15.16 6.82
CA TYR A 324 19.00 14.07 5.92
C TYR A 324 19.40 14.53 4.51
N GLY A 325 19.55 15.85 4.32
CA GLY A 325 19.96 16.46 3.05
C GLY A 325 19.01 16.13 1.90
N ILE A 326 17.70 16.16 2.17
CA ILE A 326 16.64 16.05 1.18
C ILE A 326 16.23 17.47 0.78
N GLU A 327 16.39 17.81 -0.50
CA GLU A 327 16.06 19.15 -1.01
C GLU A 327 14.57 19.20 -1.34
N THR A 328 13.81 20.05 -0.64
CA THR A 328 12.36 20.23 -0.85
C THR A 328 12.10 21.56 -1.57
N LEU A 329 11.72 21.50 -2.85
CA LEU A 329 11.37 22.67 -3.64
C LEU A 329 9.84 22.83 -3.63
N VAL A 330 9.34 23.61 -2.66
CA VAL A 330 7.90 23.90 -2.49
C VAL A 330 7.45 25.04 -3.40
N GLY A 331 6.20 24.99 -3.85
CA GLY A 331 5.68 25.94 -4.84
C GLY A 331 6.30 25.78 -6.24
N VAL A 332 7.02 24.67 -6.49
CA VAL A 332 7.71 24.40 -7.76
C VAL A 332 7.11 23.17 -8.42
N GLU A 333 6.53 23.35 -9.60
CA GLU A 333 6.01 22.25 -10.41
C GLU A 333 6.98 21.87 -11.53
N ALA A 334 6.93 20.60 -11.96
CA ALA A 334 7.59 20.18 -13.18
C ALA A 334 6.75 20.61 -14.39
N SER A 335 7.31 21.42 -15.27
CA SER A 335 6.67 21.88 -16.51
C SER A 335 6.88 20.90 -17.66
N SER A 336 8.00 20.18 -17.68
CA SER A 336 8.25 19.09 -18.64
C SER A 336 9.37 18.15 -18.18
N VAL A 337 9.45 16.97 -18.80
CA VAL A 337 10.51 15.98 -18.56
C VAL A 337 11.18 15.60 -19.88
N ASP A 338 12.51 15.80 -19.95
CA ASP A 338 13.35 15.30 -21.03
C ASP A 338 14.05 14.02 -20.56
N THR A 339 13.57 12.88 -21.05
CA THR A 339 14.10 11.57 -20.67
C THR A 339 15.39 11.20 -21.38
N VAL A 340 15.73 11.87 -22.48
CA VAL A 340 16.97 11.66 -23.23
C VAL A 340 18.11 12.41 -22.55
N ALA A 341 17.91 13.68 -22.23
CA ALA A 341 18.87 14.48 -21.47
C ALA A 341 18.85 14.19 -19.96
N LYS A 342 17.87 13.39 -19.49
CA LYS A 342 17.56 13.11 -18.08
C LYS A 342 17.45 14.40 -17.24
N LYS A 343 16.51 15.25 -17.62
CA LYS A 343 16.23 16.54 -16.98
C LYS A 343 14.75 16.72 -16.68
N VAL A 344 14.48 17.38 -15.57
CA VAL A 344 13.17 17.96 -15.26
C VAL A 344 13.27 19.47 -15.41
N HIS A 345 12.36 20.06 -16.18
CA HIS A 345 12.20 21.51 -16.28
C HIS A 345 11.16 21.96 -15.26
N CYS A 346 11.46 23.03 -14.54
CA CYS A 346 10.64 23.53 -13.44
C CYS A 346 9.92 24.84 -13.80
N SER A 347 8.78 25.10 -13.17
CA SER A 347 8.00 26.34 -13.39
C SER A 347 8.72 27.63 -13.01
N ASN A 348 9.73 27.56 -12.15
CA ASN A 348 10.56 28.69 -11.76
C ASN A 348 11.72 28.97 -12.76
N GLY A 349 11.80 28.22 -13.86
CA GLY A 349 12.85 28.34 -14.88
C GLY A 349 14.10 27.50 -14.61
N ASP A 350 14.19 26.83 -13.45
CA ASP A 350 15.30 25.94 -13.15
C ASP A 350 15.22 24.62 -13.94
N GLU A 351 16.38 23.98 -14.10
CA GLU A 351 16.49 22.61 -14.60
C GLU A 351 17.17 21.71 -13.58
N VAL A 352 16.61 20.52 -13.35
CA VAL A 352 17.19 19.52 -12.46
C VAL A 352 17.57 18.27 -13.24
N LYS A 353 18.87 18.01 -13.35
CA LYS A 353 19.39 16.74 -13.90
C LYS A 353 19.17 15.60 -12.92
N TYR A 354 18.89 14.41 -13.43
CA TYR A 354 18.69 13.21 -12.63
C TYR A 354 19.41 11.99 -13.21
N ASP A 355 19.78 11.06 -12.35
CA ASP A 355 20.15 9.70 -12.74
C ASP A 355 18.92 8.80 -12.81
N GLN A 356 17.99 8.98 -11.86
CA GLN A 356 16.70 8.31 -11.82
C GLN A 356 15.58 9.27 -11.38
N LEU A 357 14.36 8.99 -11.83
CA LEU A 357 13.19 9.85 -11.65
C LEU A 357 11.99 9.06 -11.10
N LEU A 358 11.31 9.59 -10.10
CA LEU A 358 9.99 9.11 -9.67
C LEU A 358 8.91 10.14 -10.00
N ILE A 359 7.85 9.71 -10.69
CA ILE A 359 6.64 10.49 -10.96
C ILE A 359 5.56 10.10 -9.94
N ALA A 360 5.21 11.04 -9.08
CA ALA A 360 4.26 10.87 -7.98
C ALA A 360 3.26 12.04 -7.91
N THR A 361 2.84 12.55 -9.07
CA THR A 361 1.99 13.75 -9.21
C THR A 361 0.51 13.52 -8.89
N GLY A 362 0.09 12.26 -8.75
CA GLY A 362 -1.25 11.89 -8.34
C GLY A 362 -2.34 12.39 -9.29
N LEU A 363 -3.43 12.90 -8.72
CA LEU A 363 -4.63 13.32 -9.43
C LEU A 363 -5.09 14.73 -9.04
N SER A 364 -5.93 15.32 -9.90
CA SER A 364 -6.66 16.57 -9.64
C SER A 364 -8.17 16.32 -9.73
N PRO A 365 -9.01 16.99 -8.92
CA PRO A 365 -10.46 16.89 -9.03
C PRO A 365 -10.95 17.31 -10.41
N ARG A 366 -11.96 16.60 -10.91
CA ARG A 366 -12.62 16.94 -12.16
C ARG A 366 -13.81 17.86 -11.88
N LYS A 367 -13.92 18.96 -12.64
CA LYS A 367 -15.16 19.72 -12.77
C LYS A 367 -16.01 19.12 -13.90
N PRO A 368 -17.31 18.86 -13.70
CA PRO A 368 -18.17 18.36 -14.76
C PRO A 368 -18.39 19.46 -15.82
N PRO A 369 -18.64 19.12 -17.09
CA PRO A 369 -18.88 20.09 -18.16
C PRO A 369 -20.30 20.67 -18.05
N VAL A 370 -20.54 21.42 -16.98
CA VAL A 370 -21.84 22.00 -16.62
C VAL A 370 -21.67 23.52 -16.52
N GLN A 371 -22.65 24.28 -17.00
CA GLN A 371 -22.63 25.74 -16.87
C GLN A 371 -22.62 26.17 -15.39
N GLY A 372 -21.79 27.16 -15.06
CA GLY A 372 -21.66 27.73 -13.73
C GLY A 372 -20.70 27.01 -12.77
N VAL A 373 -19.99 25.95 -13.20
CA VAL A 373 -18.99 25.26 -12.36
C VAL A 373 -17.75 26.08 -12.01
N ASP A 374 -17.58 27.25 -12.65
CA ASP A 374 -16.49 28.19 -12.40
C ASP A 374 -16.93 29.43 -11.59
N LEU A 375 -18.16 29.42 -11.03
CA LEU A 375 -18.60 30.43 -10.07
C LEU A 375 -17.73 30.39 -8.80
N LYS A 376 -17.57 31.55 -8.15
CA LYS A 376 -16.54 31.79 -7.12
C LYS A 376 -16.62 30.91 -5.87
N ASN A 377 -17.83 30.47 -5.53
CA ASN A 377 -18.20 29.64 -4.37
C ASN A 377 -18.58 28.20 -4.78
N VAL A 378 -18.08 27.76 -5.95
CA VAL A 378 -18.14 26.36 -6.40
C VAL A 378 -16.74 25.76 -6.27
N PHE A 379 -16.59 24.86 -5.31
CA PHE A 379 -15.30 24.31 -4.91
C PHE A 379 -15.15 22.84 -5.29
N THR A 380 -13.90 22.39 -5.36
CA THR A 380 -13.52 20.97 -5.27
C THR A 380 -12.73 20.78 -3.97
N LEU A 381 -12.37 19.53 -3.62
CA LEU A 381 -11.51 19.27 -2.45
C LEU A 381 -10.40 18.28 -2.78
N ARG A 382 -9.14 18.75 -2.76
CA ARG A 382 -7.91 17.92 -2.85
C ARG A 382 -6.74 18.50 -2.08
N THR A 383 -6.61 19.82 -2.05
CA THR A 383 -5.49 20.56 -1.46
C THR A 383 -5.88 21.19 -0.13
N TYR A 384 -4.89 21.62 0.64
CA TYR A 384 -5.13 22.36 1.88
C TYR A 384 -5.89 23.66 1.60
N GLU A 385 -5.54 24.34 0.51
CA GLU A 385 -6.17 25.58 0.07
C GLU A 385 -7.65 25.40 -0.28
N ASP A 386 -8.02 24.27 -0.90
CA ASP A 386 -9.41 23.92 -1.16
C ASP A 386 -10.23 23.84 0.15
N ALA A 387 -9.68 23.16 1.17
CA ALA A 387 -10.34 23.02 2.46
C ALA A 387 -10.53 24.38 3.16
N ARG A 388 -9.51 25.26 3.09
CA ARG A 388 -9.59 26.63 3.61
C ARG A 388 -10.60 27.48 2.86
N SER A 389 -10.66 27.35 1.53
CA SER A 389 -11.61 28.07 0.68
C SER A 389 -13.05 27.68 1.00
N ILE A 390 -13.33 26.38 1.16
CA ILE A 390 -14.64 25.89 1.57
C ILE A 390 -15.02 26.45 2.95
N LEU A 391 -14.11 26.35 3.94
CA LEU A 391 -14.38 26.86 5.29
C LEU A 391 -14.61 28.38 5.33
N GLY A 392 -13.88 29.14 4.52
CA GLY A 392 -14.04 30.60 4.43
C GLY A 392 -15.36 31.02 3.78
N ALA A 393 -15.99 30.14 3.00
CA ALA A 393 -17.23 30.42 2.28
C ALA A 393 -18.51 30.00 3.03
N ILE A 394 -18.40 29.25 4.12
CA ILE A 394 -19.55 28.75 4.87
C ILE A 394 -19.82 29.54 6.16
N THR A 395 -21.08 29.62 6.53
CA THR A 395 -21.58 30.18 7.79
C THR A 395 -22.70 29.27 8.32
N PRO A 396 -23.17 29.46 9.57
CA PRO A 396 -24.34 28.75 10.07
C PRO A 396 -25.61 28.92 9.23
N GLU A 397 -25.72 29.96 8.40
CA GLU A 397 -26.87 30.23 7.53
C GLU A 397 -26.75 29.61 6.11
N THR A 398 -25.60 29.01 5.79
CA THR A 398 -25.28 28.50 4.45
C THR A 398 -26.13 27.27 4.08
N ASN A 399 -26.69 27.28 2.87
CA ASN A 399 -27.23 26.10 2.20
C ASN A 399 -26.15 25.46 1.30
N LEU A 400 -25.54 24.39 1.79
CA LEU A 400 -24.47 23.67 1.12
C LEU A 400 -25.03 22.60 0.18
N VAL A 401 -24.50 22.51 -1.02
CA VAL A 401 -24.76 21.42 -1.97
C VAL A 401 -23.47 20.64 -2.25
N CYS A 402 -23.49 19.34 -1.98
CA CYS A 402 -22.41 18.42 -2.33
C CYS A 402 -22.83 17.59 -3.56
N VAL A 403 -21.97 17.51 -4.58
CA VAL A 403 -22.26 16.77 -5.81
C VAL A 403 -21.36 15.55 -5.92
N GLY A 404 -21.95 14.36 -5.81
CA GLY A 404 -21.26 13.07 -5.89
C GLY A 404 -21.68 12.11 -4.77
N GLY A 405 -21.93 10.85 -5.12
CA GLY A 405 -22.35 9.80 -4.16
C GLY A 405 -21.18 8.96 -3.64
N SER A 406 -19.96 9.48 -3.63
CA SER A 406 -18.74 8.78 -3.20
C SER A 406 -18.03 9.56 -2.08
N PHE A 407 -16.85 9.09 -1.66
CA PHE A 407 -16.19 9.49 -0.41
C PHE A 407 -16.05 11.00 -0.21
N ILE A 408 -15.49 11.76 -1.14
CA ILE A 408 -15.20 13.19 -0.91
C ILE A 408 -16.46 14.00 -0.60
N ALA A 409 -17.48 13.90 -1.47
CA ALA A 409 -18.73 14.66 -1.30
C ALA A 409 -19.50 14.19 -0.06
N MET A 410 -19.54 12.88 0.20
CA MET A 410 -20.21 12.31 1.36
C MET A 410 -19.51 12.68 2.67
N GLU A 411 -18.17 12.60 2.74
CA GLU A 411 -17.38 12.99 3.92
C GLU A 411 -17.51 14.49 4.22
N VAL A 412 -17.46 15.35 3.19
CA VAL A 412 -17.70 16.79 3.37
C VAL A 412 -19.12 17.06 3.89
N ALA A 413 -20.13 16.40 3.32
CA ALA A 413 -21.50 16.52 3.81
C ALA A 413 -21.61 16.10 5.28
N ALA A 414 -21.01 14.97 5.66
CA ALA A 414 -21.01 14.50 7.04
C ALA A 414 -20.24 15.42 8.00
N SER A 415 -19.15 16.03 7.55
CA SER A 415 -18.33 16.94 8.36
C SER A 415 -19.02 18.29 8.62
N LEU A 416 -19.87 18.74 7.68
CA LEU A 416 -20.47 20.07 7.70
C LEU A 416 -21.96 20.11 8.07
N VAL A 417 -22.68 18.98 8.10
CA VAL A 417 -24.14 18.96 8.33
C VAL A 417 -24.60 19.67 9.61
N ASN A 418 -23.77 19.68 10.66
CA ASN A 418 -24.09 20.36 11.93
C ASN A 418 -23.47 21.77 12.05
N LYS A 419 -22.84 22.28 10.99
CA LYS A 419 -22.12 23.57 10.97
C LYS A 419 -22.77 24.61 10.06
N VAL A 420 -23.73 24.20 9.24
CA VAL A 420 -24.42 25.02 8.24
C VAL A 420 -25.93 24.80 8.33
N LYS A 421 -26.72 25.65 7.66
CA LYS A 421 -28.19 25.63 7.73
C LYS A 421 -28.79 24.38 7.13
N SER A 422 -28.28 23.96 5.97
CA SER A 422 -28.72 22.75 5.29
C SER A 422 -27.60 22.16 4.44
N VAL A 423 -27.64 20.83 4.27
CA VAL A 423 -26.75 20.11 3.36
C VAL A 423 -27.60 19.26 2.43
N THR A 424 -27.44 19.46 1.13
CA THR A 424 -28.04 18.61 0.08
C THR A 424 -26.96 17.85 -0.65
N VAL A 425 -27.11 16.53 -0.81
CA VAL A 425 -26.20 15.70 -1.61
C VAL A 425 -26.92 15.26 -2.88
N ILE A 426 -26.30 15.50 -4.04
CA ILE A 426 -26.80 15.12 -5.36
C ILE A 426 -25.95 13.98 -5.92
N PHE A 427 -26.58 12.90 -6.36
CA PHE A 427 -25.88 11.80 -7.04
C PHE A 427 -26.79 10.99 -7.96
N SER A 428 -26.20 10.38 -8.99
CA SER A 428 -26.92 9.72 -10.08
C SER A 428 -27.37 8.30 -9.76
N GLY A 429 -26.71 7.64 -8.81
CA GLY A 429 -27.08 6.28 -8.38
C GLY A 429 -28.35 6.27 -7.54
N GLU A 430 -28.91 5.07 -7.33
CA GLU A 430 -30.01 4.86 -6.39
C GLU A 430 -29.54 5.05 -4.93
N TYR A 431 -28.37 4.48 -4.62
CA TYR A 431 -27.72 4.59 -3.31
C TYR A 431 -26.30 5.17 -3.44
N PRO A 432 -25.77 5.84 -2.40
CA PRO A 432 -24.38 6.28 -2.35
C PRO A 432 -23.45 5.07 -2.15
N PHE A 433 -22.15 5.30 -2.30
CA PHE A 433 -21.11 4.30 -2.16
C PHE A 433 -21.38 3.03 -2.97
N VAL A 434 -21.56 3.19 -4.30
CA VAL A 434 -21.83 2.06 -5.22
C VAL A 434 -20.86 0.88 -5.02
N LEU A 435 -19.59 1.16 -4.65
CA LEU A 435 -18.57 0.15 -4.32
C LEU A 435 -18.98 -0.80 -3.18
N PHE A 436 -19.90 -0.41 -2.31
CA PHE A 436 -20.34 -1.19 -1.16
C PHE A 436 -21.48 -2.17 -1.47
N GLY A 437 -22.05 -2.11 -2.67
CA GLY A 437 -23.28 -2.82 -3.02
C GLY A 437 -24.53 -2.18 -2.42
N ASP A 438 -25.68 -2.48 -3.01
CA ASP A 438 -26.92 -1.74 -2.76
C ASP A 438 -27.39 -1.80 -1.30
N ALA A 439 -27.35 -2.96 -0.66
CA ALA A 439 -27.81 -3.12 0.72
C ALA A 439 -27.01 -2.25 1.72
N VAL A 440 -25.69 -2.17 1.54
CA VAL A 440 -24.82 -1.33 2.38
C VAL A 440 -24.95 0.15 1.97
N GLY A 441 -25.06 0.43 0.67
CA GLY A 441 -25.33 1.77 0.16
C GLY A 441 -26.62 2.36 0.73
N GLN A 442 -27.70 1.57 0.77
CA GLN A 442 -28.99 1.94 1.36
C GLN A 442 -28.85 2.22 2.86
N LEU A 443 -28.14 1.37 3.60
CA LEU A 443 -27.89 1.59 5.02
C LEU A 443 -27.21 2.96 5.28
N PHE A 444 -26.23 3.34 4.46
CA PHE A 444 -25.60 4.65 4.56
C PHE A 444 -26.51 5.78 4.03
N TYR A 445 -27.31 5.54 3.01
CA TYR A 445 -28.31 6.51 2.55
C TYR A 445 -29.26 6.92 3.67
N ASP A 446 -29.82 5.94 4.38
CA ASP A 446 -30.75 6.16 5.49
C ASP A 446 -30.05 6.84 6.68
N LEU A 447 -28.81 6.44 7.00
CA LEU A 447 -28.00 7.11 8.02
C LEU A 447 -27.81 8.60 7.71
N TYR A 448 -27.48 8.97 6.48
CA TYR A 448 -27.29 10.38 6.10
C TYR A 448 -28.59 11.17 6.25
N ARG A 449 -29.73 10.59 5.86
CA ARG A 449 -31.06 11.21 6.05
C ARG A 449 -31.42 11.38 7.52
N GLU A 450 -31.14 10.38 8.35
CA GLU A 450 -31.32 10.45 9.81
C GLU A 450 -30.50 11.59 10.43
N LYS A 451 -29.29 11.85 9.89
CA LYS A 451 -28.44 12.97 10.31
C LYS A 451 -28.81 14.33 9.71
N GLY A 452 -29.95 14.41 9.02
CA GLY A 452 -30.48 15.67 8.49
C GLY A 452 -29.95 16.08 7.12
N VAL A 453 -29.21 15.20 6.43
CA VAL A 453 -28.75 15.47 5.05
C VAL A 453 -29.89 15.23 4.08
N ILE A 454 -30.15 16.20 3.20
CA ILE A 454 -31.13 16.09 2.13
C ILE A 454 -30.50 15.30 0.98
N MET A 455 -30.96 14.07 0.77
CA MET A 455 -30.45 13.22 -0.30
C MET A 455 -31.28 13.38 -1.57
N LYS A 456 -30.62 13.75 -2.66
CA LYS A 456 -31.17 13.82 -4.03
C LYS A 456 -30.46 12.77 -4.89
N ASN A 457 -30.97 11.54 -4.81
CA ASN A 457 -30.49 10.39 -5.59
C ASN A 457 -31.15 10.33 -6.97
N GLN A 458 -30.64 9.46 -7.86
CA GLN A 458 -31.15 9.26 -9.23
C GLN A 458 -31.31 10.55 -10.06
N CYS A 459 -30.51 11.56 -9.76
CA CYS A 459 -30.49 12.82 -10.49
C CYS A 459 -29.07 13.33 -10.64
N SER A 460 -28.86 14.32 -11.51
CA SER A 460 -27.55 14.88 -11.77
C SER A 460 -27.63 16.38 -11.89
N LEU A 461 -26.53 17.04 -11.50
CA LEU A 461 -26.37 18.47 -11.70
C LEU A 461 -26.47 18.79 -13.20
N SER A 462 -27.37 19.70 -13.56
CA SER A 462 -27.55 20.17 -14.94
C SER A 462 -26.97 21.56 -15.15
N GLU A 463 -27.20 22.47 -14.20
CA GLU A 463 -26.73 23.86 -14.29
C GLU A 463 -26.60 24.49 -12.90
N LEU A 464 -25.66 25.44 -12.76
CA LEU A 464 -25.50 26.31 -11.60
C LEU A 464 -25.72 27.76 -12.03
N TYR A 465 -26.63 28.45 -11.36
CA TYR A 465 -26.93 29.85 -11.61
C TYR A 465 -26.19 30.74 -10.62
N GLY A 466 -25.60 31.83 -11.15
CA GLY A 466 -24.91 32.83 -10.36
C GLY A 466 -25.68 34.14 -10.26
N ASN A 467 -25.43 34.89 -9.19
CA ASN A 467 -25.83 36.29 -9.08
C ASN A 467 -24.92 37.21 -9.94
N ALA A 468 -25.22 38.51 -9.97
CA ALA A 468 -24.45 39.50 -10.73
C ALA A 468 -22.98 39.61 -10.28
N GLU A 469 -22.65 39.16 -9.07
CA GLU A 469 -21.30 39.19 -8.50
C GLU A 469 -20.49 37.91 -8.81
N GLY A 470 -21.09 36.93 -9.49
CA GLY A 470 -20.46 35.66 -9.88
C GLY A 470 -20.44 34.60 -8.78
N PHE A 471 -21.34 34.69 -7.79
CA PHE A 471 -21.55 33.67 -6.76
C PHE A 471 -22.79 32.85 -7.08
N VAL A 472 -22.70 31.53 -6.94
CA VAL A 472 -23.82 30.61 -7.03
C VAL A 472 -24.93 31.02 -6.07
N ASN A 473 -26.17 30.98 -6.53
CA ASN A 473 -27.36 31.21 -5.71
C ASN A 473 -28.45 30.14 -5.93
N GLN A 474 -28.34 29.31 -6.98
CA GLN A 474 -29.32 28.29 -7.31
C GLN A 474 -28.69 27.12 -8.09
N VAL A 475 -29.16 25.90 -7.79
CA VAL A 475 -28.86 24.67 -8.51
C VAL A 475 -30.05 24.24 -9.35
N GLU A 476 -29.78 23.70 -10.54
CA GLU A 476 -30.75 22.96 -11.36
C GLU A 476 -30.29 21.52 -11.61
N LEU A 477 -31.24 20.60 -11.47
CA LEU A 477 -31.05 19.17 -11.72
C LEU A 477 -31.55 18.81 -13.13
N ASN A 478 -31.07 17.69 -13.66
CA ASN A 478 -31.45 17.17 -14.98
C ASN A 478 -32.95 16.84 -15.14
N ASN A 479 -33.71 16.77 -14.05
CA ASN A 479 -35.16 16.59 -14.04
C ASN A 479 -35.95 17.93 -13.97
N GLY A 480 -35.27 19.07 -14.10
CA GLY A 480 -35.86 20.41 -14.05
C GLY A 480 -36.09 20.97 -12.65
N THR A 481 -35.78 20.22 -11.59
CA THR A 481 -35.88 20.72 -10.21
C THR A 481 -34.85 21.83 -9.98
N LYS A 482 -35.31 22.98 -9.48
CA LYS A 482 -34.45 24.11 -9.07
C LYS A 482 -34.62 24.43 -7.60
N PHE A 483 -33.53 24.76 -6.91
CA PHE A 483 -33.57 25.17 -5.51
C PHE A 483 -32.37 26.08 -5.15
N PRO A 484 -32.53 26.99 -4.18
CA PRO A 484 -31.47 27.91 -3.79
C PRO A 484 -30.30 27.18 -3.11
N CYS A 485 -29.09 27.70 -3.31
CA CYS A 485 -27.88 27.24 -2.63
C CYS A 485 -26.86 28.38 -2.50
N ASP A 486 -26.00 28.31 -1.48
CA ASP A 486 -25.00 29.36 -1.22
C ASP A 486 -23.58 28.88 -1.48
N VAL A 487 -23.31 27.58 -1.42
CA VAL A 487 -22.00 26.97 -1.69
C VAL A 487 -22.20 25.61 -2.36
N VAL A 488 -21.35 25.27 -3.33
CA VAL A 488 -21.29 23.94 -3.95
C VAL A 488 -19.92 23.30 -3.75
N VAL A 489 -19.88 22.03 -3.36
CA VAL A 489 -18.65 21.22 -3.34
C VAL A 489 -18.79 20.03 -4.30
N LEU A 490 -17.90 19.96 -5.28
CA LEU A 490 -17.88 18.97 -6.34
C LEU A 490 -16.96 17.79 -5.97
N GLY A 491 -17.55 16.60 -5.83
CA GLY A 491 -16.88 15.31 -5.70
C GLY A 491 -17.11 14.43 -6.93
N THR A 492 -16.93 14.98 -8.13
CA THR A 492 -17.39 14.35 -9.39
C THR A 492 -16.32 13.54 -10.14
N GLY A 493 -15.34 13.00 -9.40
CA GLY A 493 -14.22 12.24 -9.93
C GLY A 493 -12.95 13.07 -10.08
N SER A 494 -11.96 12.51 -10.79
CA SER A 494 -10.61 13.09 -10.88
C SER A 494 -9.95 12.73 -12.21
N THR A 495 -8.88 13.44 -12.53
CA THR A 495 -7.99 13.20 -13.68
C THR A 495 -6.55 13.08 -13.21
N TYR A 496 -5.74 12.26 -13.89
CA TYR A 496 -4.33 12.11 -13.54
C TYR A 496 -3.50 13.30 -14.03
N ASN A 497 -2.53 13.71 -13.22
CA ASN A 497 -1.66 14.85 -13.51
C ASN A 497 -0.49 14.44 -14.41
N THR A 498 -0.73 14.31 -15.72
CA THR A 498 0.25 13.80 -16.70
C THR A 498 0.54 14.69 -17.89
N SER A 499 -0.14 15.83 -18.07
CA SER A 499 0.05 16.71 -19.25
C SER A 499 1.50 17.15 -19.47
N PHE A 500 2.25 17.43 -18.40
CA PHE A 500 3.67 17.81 -18.48
C PHE A 500 4.60 16.71 -19.03
N LEU A 501 4.10 15.48 -19.16
CA LEU A 501 4.85 14.34 -19.72
C LEU A 501 4.66 14.21 -21.23
N GLU A 502 3.87 15.08 -21.86
CA GLU A 502 3.79 15.15 -23.31
C GLU A 502 5.19 15.28 -23.93
N ASN A 503 5.48 14.48 -24.95
CA ASN A 503 6.77 14.38 -25.63
C ASN A 503 7.95 13.84 -24.79
N SER A 504 7.73 13.42 -23.54
CA SER A 504 8.78 12.80 -22.71
C SER A 504 9.15 11.37 -23.12
N GLY A 505 8.35 10.72 -23.99
CA GLY A 505 8.47 9.31 -24.33
C GLY A 505 7.86 8.35 -23.30
N ILE A 506 7.35 8.85 -22.18
CA ILE A 506 6.61 8.06 -21.19
C ILE A 506 5.19 7.81 -21.71
N HIS A 507 4.78 6.54 -21.73
CA HIS A 507 3.47 6.16 -22.24
C HIS A 507 2.38 6.37 -21.19
N MET A 508 1.41 7.22 -21.54
CA MET A 508 0.19 7.46 -20.77
C MET A 508 -0.96 6.64 -21.37
N ASN A 509 -1.74 6.01 -20.50
CA ASN A 509 -2.98 5.36 -20.89
C ASN A 509 -4.03 6.41 -21.31
N ARG A 510 -5.12 5.96 -21.94
CA ARG A 510 -6.20 6.84 -22.39
C ARG A 510 -6.82 7.68 -21.27
N ASP A 511 -6.86 7.15 -20.06
CA ASP A 511 -7.36 7.86 -18.87
C ASP A 511 -6.32 8.80 -18.24
N GLY A 512 -5.08 8.77 -18.72
CA GLY A 512 -3.94 9.55 -18.23
C GLY A 512 -3.07 8.82 -17.21
N SER A 513 -3.38 7.58 -16.81
CA SER A 513 -2.55 6.81 -15.87
C SER A 513 -1.25 6.31 -16.52
N ILE A 514 -0.25 5.96 -15.71
CA ILE A 514 1.05 5.46 -16.18
C ILE A 514 1.19 3.98 -15.85
N ASN A 515 1.42 3.15 -16.86
CA ASN A 515 1.70 1.72 -16.66
C ASN A 515 3.06 1.50 -16.00
N THR A 516 3.10 0.61 -15.01
CA THR A 516 4.35 0.19 -14.37
C THR A 516 4.51 -1.33 -14.30
N ASP A 517 5.75 -1.82 -14.24
CA ASP A 517 6.05 -3.22 -13.95
C ASP A 517 5.89 -3.56 -12.45
N MET A 518 6.27 -4.79 -12.05
CA MET A 518 6.23 -5.21 -10.64
C MET A 518 7.17 -4.39 -9.74
N HIS A 519 8.13 -3.67 -10.30
CA HIS A 519 9.13 -2.86 -9.58
C HIS A 519 8.80 -1.36 -9.65
N LEU A 520 7.62 -1.00 -10.18
CA LEU A 520 7.15 0.36 -10.42
C LEU A 520 7.90 1.15 -11.51
N MET A 521 8.71 0.49 -12.34
CA MET A 521 9.38 1.12 -13.48
C MET A 521 8.40 1.31 -14.63
N THR A 522 8.49 2.46 -15.30
CA THR A 522 7.71 2.78 -16.50
C THR A 522 8.31 2.12 -17.75
N ASN A 523 7.81 2.47 -18.94
CA ASN A 523 8.44 2.08 -20.21
C ASN A 523 9.80 2.74 -20.46
N VAL A 524 10.15 3.78 -19.71
CA VAL A 524 11.43 4.49 -19.84
C VAL A 524 12.37 4.06 -18.72
N ILE A 525 13.58 3.67 -19.09
CA ILE A 525 14.62 3.21 -18.15
C ILE A 525 14.92 4.32 -17.14
N ASP A 526 15.09 3.92 -15.87
CA ASP A 526 15.36 4.80 -14.73
C ASP A 526 14.23 5.79 -14.39
N VAL A 527 13.05 5.65 -15.01
CA VAL A 527 11.85 6.42 -14.67
C VAL A 527 10.79 5.50 -14.06
N TYR A 528 10.32 5.85 -12.87
CA TYR A 528 9.35 5.13 -12.06
C TYR A 528 8.08 5.97 -11.90
N ALA A 529 6.94 5.32 -11.63
CA ALA A 529 5.71 6.00 -11.26
C ALA A 529 5.07 5.34 -10.03
N GLY A 530 4.51 6.14 -9.13
CA GLY A 530 3.91 5.66 -7.89
C GLY A 530 2.80 6.57 -7.37
N GLY A 531 2.00 6.09 -6.42
CA GLY A 531 0.80 6.81 -5.99
C GLY A 531 -0.38 6.63 -6.93
N ASP A 532 -1.35 7.55 -6.83
CA ASP A 532 -2.63 7.48 -7.54
C ASP A 532 -2.46 7.38 -9.07
N ILE A 533 -1.40 7.96 -9.63
CA ILE A 533 -1.10 8.01 -11.07
C ILE A 533 -0.69 6.66 -11.68
N ALA A 534 -0.22 5.73 -10.85
CA ALA A 534 0.35 4.48 -11.31
C ALA A 534 -0.75 3.43 -11.58
N ASN A 535 -0.83 2.98 -12.83
CA ASN A 535 -1.54 1.76 -13.19
C ASN A 535 -0.61 0.57 -12.93
N ALA A 536 -0.57 0.13 -11.67
CA ALA A 536 0.43 -0.80 -11.15
C ALA A 536 -0.17 -2.18 -10.86
N PRO A 537 0.63 -3.27 -10.90
CA PRO A 537 0.17 -4.62 -10.58
C PRO A 537 -0.42 -4.75 -9.16
N ILE A 538 -1.56 -5.43 -9.03
CA ILE A 538 -2.22 -5.66 -7.73
C ILE A 538 -2.22 -7.15 -7.42
N LEU A 539 -1.48 -7.58 -6.39
CA LEU A 539 -1.39 -8.98 -5.98
C LEU A 539 -2.77 -9.57 -5.68
N ALA A 540 -3.61 -8.80 -4.97
CA ALA A 540 -4.98 -9.18 -4.63
C ALA A 540 -5.85 -9.49 -5.86
N ASN A 541 -5.50 -8.97 -7.04
CA ASN A 541 -6.22 -9.15 -8.29
C ASN A 541 -5.36 -9.86 -9.35
N ALA A 542 -4.64 -10.91 -8.92
CA ALA A 542 -3.80 -11.74 -9.79
C ALA A 542 -2.77 -10.94 -10.62
N ASN A 543 -2.21 -9.88 -10.03
CA ASN A 543 -1.26 -8.95 -10.64
C ASN A 543 -1.81 -8.19 -11.87
N GLN A 544 -3.13 -8.18 -12.09
CA GLN A 544 -3.72 -7.24 -13.02
C GLN A 544 -3.43 -5.81 -12.54
N ARG A 545 -3.14 -4.92 -13.50
CA ARG A 545 -2.89 -3.53 -13.18
C ARG A 545 -4.18 -2.81 -12.84
N GLY A 546 -4.11 -1.92 -11.86
CA GLY A 546 -5.17 -0.97 -11.55
C GLY A 546 -4.58 0.32 -11.01
N SER A 547 -5.34 1.40 -11.17
CA SER A 547 -5.04 2.69 -10.55
C SER A 547 -6.03 2.89 -9.40
N ILE A 548 -5.52 3.02 -8.17
CA ILE A 548 -6.34 3.07 -6.95
C ILE A 548 -5.88 4.25 -6.09
N GLY A 549 -6.80 5.18 -5.82
CA GLY A 549 -6.55 6.37 -5.01
C GLY A 549 -6.59 6.12 -3.51
N HIS A 550 -5.70 5.29 -2.97
CA HIS A 550 -5.60 4.98 -1.54
C HIS A 550 -4.26 5.45 -0.96
N ILE A 551 -4.29 6.10 0.21
CA ILE A 551 -3.05 6.56 0.87
C ILE A 551 -2.10 5.41 1.19
N GLN A 552 -2.62 4.26 1.64
CA GLN A 552 -1.83 3.06 1.92
C GLN A 552 -1.04 2.62 0.68
N LEU A 553 -1.73 2.45 -0.45
CA LEU A 553 -1.11 2.03 -1.69
C LEU A 553 -0.11 3.07 -2.20
N ALA A 554 -0.43 4.36 -2.06
CA ALA A 554 0.45 5.44 -2.47
C ALA A 554 1.78 5.44 -1.71
N GLN A 555 1.74 5.23 -0.40
CA GLN A 555 2.93 5.07 0.44
C GLN A 555 3.70 3.79 0.11
N TYR A 556 2.98 2.67 -0.07
CA TYR A 556 3.60 1.39 -0.44
C TYR A 556 4.33 1.47 -1.79
N HIS A 557 3.75 2.17 -2.76
CA HIS A 557 4.41 2.47 -4.03
C HIS A 557 5.72 3.24 -3.83
N GLY A 558 5.73 4.24 -2.95
CA GLY A 558 6.94 4.99 -2.61
C GLY A 558 8.04 4.09 -2.05
N ARG A 559 7.70 3.19 -1.11
CA ARG A 559 8.66 2.24 -0.53
C ARG A 559 9.24 1.28 -1.58
N VAL A 560 8.38 0.65 -2.38
CA VAL A 560 8.81 -0.34 -3.39
C VAL A 560 9.66 0.32 -4.49
N ALA A 561 9.29 1.51 -4.96
CA ALA A 561 10.10 2.24 -5.92
C ALA A 561 11.49 2.58 -5.36
N ALA A 562 11.58 3.05 -4.11
CA ALA A 562 12.86 3.36 -3.46
C ALA A 562 13.76 2.13 -3.35
N LEU A 563 13.24 0.99 -2.88
CA LEU A 563 13.98 -0.26 -2.77
C LEU A 563 14.57 -0.70 -4.13
N ASN A 564 13.77 -0.60 -5.19
CA ASN A 564 14.22 -0.95 -6.54
C ASN A 564 15.22 0.06 -7.12
N MET A 565 15.17 1.33 -6.69
CA MET A 565 16.13 2.36 -7.11
C MET A 565 17.46 2.25 -6.36
N THR A 566 17.50 1.74 -5.13
CA THR A 566 18.74 1.48 -4.38
C THR A 566 19.43 0.16 -4.72
N GLY A 567 18.82 -0.67 -5.58
CA GLY A 567 19.41 -1.91 -6.11
C GLY A 567 18.93 -3.19 -5.45
N THR A 568 17.93 -3.12 -4.55
CA THR A 568 17.19 -4.29 -4.07
C THR A 568 16.17 -4.71 -5.14
N ILE A 569 15.94 -6.01 -5.30
CA ILE A 569 14.87 -6.52 -6.18
C ILE A 569 13.67 -6.81 -5.29
N GLU A 570 12.65 -5.94 -5.36
CA GLU A 570 11.44 -6.06 -4.54
C GLU A 570 10.20 -6.01 -5.45
N ASP A 571 9.43 -7.09 -5.46
CA ASP A 571 8.15 -7.13 -6.17
C ASP A 571 7.07 -6.33 -5.41
N LEU A 572 6.26 -5.59 -6.14
CA LEU A 572 5.05 -4.97 -5.62
C LEU A 572 4.01 -6.06 -5.28
N ARG A 573 3.79 -6.29 -3.99
CA ARG A 573 2.82 -7.27 -3.47
C ARG A 573 1.56 -6.59 -2.93
N ALA A 574 0.98 -5.70 -3.73
CA ALA A 574 -0.09 -4.82 -3.28
C ALA A 574 -1.38 -5.56 -2.90
N VAL A 575 -1.81 -5.38 -1.65
CA VAL A 575 -3.15 -5.73 -1.16
C VAL A 575 -3.82 -4.43 -0.73
N PRO A 576 -4.75 -3.87 -1.54
CA PRO A 576 -5.39 -2.61 -1.21
C PRO A 576 -6.16 -2.70 0.11
N PHE A 577 -5.94 -1.72 0.98
CA PHE A 577 -6.70 -1.52 2.20
C PHE A 577 -7.19 -0.08 2.28
N PHE A 578 -8.48 0.09 2.51
CA PHE A 578 -9.16 1.37 2.60
C PHE A 578 -9.90 1.48 3.93
N PHE A 579 -10.02 2.71 4.42
CA PHE A 579 -10.80 3.03 5.60
C PHE A 579 -11.46 4.40 5.46
N SER A 580 -12.62 4.54 6.08
CA SER A 580 -13.28 5.82 6.28
C SER A 580 -14.09 5.79 7.58
N THR A 581 -14.44 6.96 8.10
CA THR A 581 -15.32 7.10 9.25
C THR A 581 -16.33 8.18 8.94
N VAL A 582 -17.61 7.82 8.97
CA VAL A 582 -18.71 8.77 8.79
C VAL A 582 -19.68 8.59 9.95
N PHE A 583 -20.06 9.70 10.61
CA PHE A 583 -20.95 9.69 11.79
C PHE A 583 -20.57 8.67 12.87
N GLY A 584 -19.26 8.51 13.12
CA GLY A 584 -18.73 7.54 14.10
C GLY A 584 -18.75 6.08 13.65
N LYS A 585 -19.25 5.76 12.45
CA LYS A 585 -19.21 4.43 11.86
C LYS A 585 -17.91 4.25 11.09
N GLY A 586 -16.98 3.48 11.67
CA GLY A 586 -15.74 3.08 10.99
C GLY A 586 -16.03 2.05 9.90
N ILE A 587 -15.53 2.28 8.70
CA ILE A 587 -15.65 1.42 7.54
C ILE A 587 -14.25 0.95 7.18
N ARG A 588 -14.10 -0.36 6.93
CA ARG A 588 -12.83 -0.98 6.54
C ARG A 588 -13.10 -1.80 5.31
N TYR A 589 -12.22 -1.71 4.33
CA TYR A 589 -12.37 -2.39 3.06
C TYR A 589 -11.02 -2.96 2.64
N ALA A 590 -10.95 -4.25 2.38
CA ALA A 590 -9.75 -4.94 1.97
C ALA A 590 -9.99 -5.72 0.68
N GLY A 591 -9.00 -5.71 -0.22
CA GLY A 591 -9.09 -6.37 -1.52
C GLY A 591 -9.49 -5.44 -2.66
N TYR A 592 -9.59 -6.01 -3.85
CA TYR A 592 -9.88 -5.28 -5.09
C TYR A 592 -10.27 -6.27 -6.19
N GLY A 593 -11.35 -5.97 -6.91
CA GLY A 593 -11.79 -6.75 -8.06
C GLY A 593 -13.22 -6.42 -8.46
N GLN A 594 -13.62 -6.93 -9.62
CA GLN A 594 -15.03 -6.93 -10.01
C GLN A 594 -15.76 -8.05 -9.26
N TYR A 595 -17.01 -7.81 -8.88
CA TYR A 595 -17.84 -8.79 -8.18
C TYR A 595 -19.19 -8.94 -8.89
N ALA A 596 -19.81 -10.09 -8.68
CA ALA A 596 -21.13 -10.46 -9.19
C ALA A 596 -22.17 -10.60 -8.07
N ASP A 597 -21.74 -10.91 -6.85
CA ASP A 597 -22.62 -11.08 -5.69
C ASP A 597 -21.99 -10.50 -4.41
N VAL A 598 -22.83 -10.21 -3.41
CA VAL A 598 -22.42 -9.71 -2.10
C VAL A 598 -23.06 -10.54 -1.00
N LEU A 599 -22.25 -11.30 -0.27
CA LEU A 599 -22.70 -12.07 0.90
C LEU A 599 -22.57 -11.22 2.15
N ILE A 600 -23.68 -10.92 2.82
CA ILE A 600 -23.68 -10.15 4.06
C ILE A 600 -23.92 -11.08 5.24
N LYS A 601 -23.04 -10.99 6.24
CA LYS A 601 -23.13 -11.74 7.51
C LYS A 601 -23.10 -10.76 8.69
N GLY A 602 -23.85 -11.06 9.74
CA GLY A 602 -24.05 -10.17 10.88
C GLY A 602 -25.32 -9.33 10.77
N ASN A 603 -25.35 -8.18 11.46
CA ASN A 603 -26.52 -7.32 11.56
C ASN A 603 -26.25 -5.95 10.91
N LEU A 604 -26.95 -5.69 9.80
CA LEU A 604 -26.87 -4.43 9.06
C LEU A 604 -27.43 -3.25 9.86
N GLU A 605 -28.60 -3.39 10.45
CA GLU A 605 -29.30 -2.32 11.20
C GLU A 605 -28.43 -1.75 12.34
N ASN A 606 -27.67 -2.61 13.02
CA ASN A 606 -26.79 -2.24 14.11
C ASN A 606 -25.37 -1.84 13.67
N PHE A 607 -25.08 -1.80 12.36
CA PHE A 607 -23.75 -1.53 11.81
C PHE A 607 -22.68 -2.50 12.37
N LYS A 608 -23.03 -3.79 12.48
CA LYS A 608 -22.16 -4.88 12.95
C LYS A 608 -22.21 -6.04 11.96
N PHE A 609 -21.52 -5.89 10.84
CA PHE A 609 -21.59 -6.83 9.74
C PHE A 609 -20.28 -6.94 8.95
N VAL A 610 -20.20 -8.01 8.17
CA VAL A 610 -19.18 -8.25 7.15
C VAL A 610 -19.89 -8.46 5.81
N ALA A 611 -19.45 -7.75 4.78
CA ALA A 611 -19.88 -7.93 3.40
C ALA A 611 -18.73 -8.51 2.57
N TYR A 612 -18.93 -9.70 2.02
CA TYR A 612 -17.98 -10.40 1.15
C TYR A 612 -18.40 -10.19 -0.31
N PHE A 613 -17.55 -9.57 -1.11
CA PHE A 613 -17.78 -9.35 -2.53
C PHE A 613 -17.21 -10.53 -3.31
N VAL A 614 -18.07 -11.22 -4.06
CA VAL A 614 -17.77 -12.50 -4.71
C VAL A 614 -17.83 -12.34 -6.22
N ASP A 615 -16.80 -12.80 -6.94
CA ASP A 615 -16.78 -12.83 -8.41
C ASP A 615 -17.63 -13.97 -9.00
N ASP A 616 -17.78 -14.00 -10.34
CA ASP A 616 -18.53 -15.04 -11.07
C ASP A 616 -17.97 -16.46 -10.89
N HIS A 617 -16.74 -16.59 -10.37
CA HIS A 617 -16.08 -17.86 -10.10
C HIS A 617 -16.17 -18.28 -8.63
N GLY A 618 -16.89 -17.53 -7.81
CA GLY A 618 -17.04 -17.80 -6.39
C GLY A 618 -15.86 -17.33 -5.52
N ASN A 619 -14.87 -16.61 -6.06
CA ASN A 619 -13.79 -16.06 -5.25
C ASN A 619 -14.23 -14.79 -4.55
N VAL A 620 -13.89 -14.65 -3.28
CA VAL A 620 -14.03 -13.38 -2.56
C VAL A 620 -12.90 -12.45 -3.02
N VAL A 621 -13.26 -11.37 -3.70
CA VAL A 621 -12.32 -10.36 -4.23
C VAL A 621 -12.13 -9.18 -3.29
N ALA A 622 -13.11 -8.92 -2.43
CA ALA A 622 -13.03 -7.89 -1.41
C ALA A 622 -13.89 -8.20 -0.18
N VAL A 623 -13.54 -7.58 0.94
CA VAL A 623 -14.29 -7.64 2.20
C VAL A 623 -14.47 -6.24 2.77
N LEU A 624 -15.71 -5.87 3.08
CA LEU A 624 -16.07 -4.66 3.82
C LEU A 624 -16.54 -5.04 5.22
N THR A 625 -16.10 -4.30 6.24
CA THR A 625 -16.60 -4.46 7.61
C THR A 625 -17.05 -3.13 8.21
N VAL A 626 -18.10 -3.21 9.02
CA VAL A 626 -18.50 -2.15 9.97
C VAL A 626 -18.73 -2.82 11.31
N GLY A 627 -18.07 -2.32 12.36
CA GLY A 627 -18.22 -2.84 13.73
C GLY A 627 -17.76 -4.28 13.92
N HIS A 628 -16.93 -4.82 13.02
CA HIS A 628 -16.53 -6.23 12.98
C HIS A 628 -15.02 -6.42 12.73
N ASP A 629 -14.19 -5.61 13.38
CA ASP A 629 -12.73 -5.76 13.33
C ASP A 629 -12.29 -7.04 14.07
N PRO A 630 -11.21 -7.73 13.64
CA PRO A 630 -10.26 -7.36 12.59
C PRO A 630 -10.50 -8.05 11.23
N VAL A 631 -11.72 -8.44 10.88
CA VAL A 631 -11.99 -9.34 9.74
C VAL A 631 -11.44 -8.84 8.39
N ALA A 632 -11.54 -7.53 8.10
CA ALA A 632 -10.92 -6.95 6.90
C ALA A 632 -9.38 -7.09 6.91
N SER A 633 -8.74 -6.94 8.08
CA SER A 633 -7.29 -7.12 8.24
C SER A 633 -6.88 -8.58 8.09
N GLN A 634 -7.66 -9.51 8.63
CA GLN A 634 -7.46 -10.95 8.42
C GLN A 634 -7.56 -11.31 6.93
N PHE A 635 -8.52 -10.74 6.22
CA PHE A 635 -8.68 -10.99 4.78
C PHE A 635 -7.52 -10.43 3.97
N ALA A 636 -7.08 -9.20 4.28
CA ALA A 636 -5.89 -8.61 3.64
C ALA A 636 -4.62 -9.47 3.89
N GLU A 637 -4.48 -10.01 5.09
CA GLU A 637 -3.36 -10.89 5.43
C GLU A 637 -3.42 -12.21 4.64
N LEU A 638 -4.60 -12.82 4.53
CA LEU A 638 -4.82 -14.01 3.70
C LEU A 638 -4.36 -13.79 2.24
N LEU A 639 -4.78 -12.67 1.63
CA LEU A 639 -4.39 -12.31 0.26
C LEU A 639 -2.88 -12.10 0.13
N SER A 640 -2.24 -11.49 1.12
CA SER A 640 -0.79 -11.21 1.07
C SER A 640 0.08 -12.48 1.07
N GLN A 641 -0.42 -13.55 1.72
CA GLN A 641 0.18 -14.88 1.72
C GLN A 641 -0.07 -15.62 0.38
N GLY A 642 -0.80 -14.99 -0.54
CA GLY A 642 -1.20 -15.54 -1.83
C GLY A 642 -2.20 -16.69 -1.69
N LYS A 643 -3.00 -16.67 -0.63
CA LYS A 643 -4.17 -17.55 -0.45
C LYS A 643 -5.41 -16.84 -1.02
N ARG A 644 -6.47 -17.62 -1.25
CA ARG A 644 -7.75 -17.12 -1.75
C ARG A 644 -8.88 -17.63 -0.87
N LEU A 645 -9.89 -16.78 -0.68
CA LEU A 645 -11.11 -17.15 0.00
C LEU A 645 -12.19 -17.40 -1.05
N HIS A 646 -12.88 -18.53 -0.94
CA HIS A 646 -13.98 -18.91 -1.84
C HIS A 646 -15.32 -18.90 -1.10
N ARG A 647 -16.40 -18.64 -1.83
CA ARG A 647 -17.79 -18.59 -1.37
C ARG A 647 -18.19 -19.74 -0.45
N SER A 648 -17.81 -20.96 -0.80
CA SER A 648 -18.08 -22.17 0.00
C SER A 648 -17.58 -22.06 1.44
N HIS A 649 -16.46 -21.38 1.70
CA HIS A 649 -15.95 -21.16 3.07
C HIS A 649 -16.84 -20.23 3.91
N ILE A 650 -17.74 -19.48 3.28
CA ILE A 650 -18.64 -18.52 3.91
C ILE A 650 -20.07 -19.09 4.05
N GLU A 651 -20.50 -19.91 3.08
CA GLU A 651 -21.85 -20.47 3.04
C GLU A 651 -21.97 -21.82 3.77
N ASP A 652 -20.95 -22.67 3.73
CA ASP A 652 -21.03 -24.05 4.23
C ASP A 652 -20.81 -24.17 5.76
N GLY A 653 -20.66 -23.05 6.47
CA GLY A 653 -20.34 -23.01 7.90
C GLY A 653 -21.38 -22.25 8.75
N GLU A 654 -21.69 -22.77 9.94
CA GLU A 654 -22.44 -22.04 10.96
C GLU A 654 -21.71 -20.76 11.41
N ASP A 655 -20.37 -20.80 11.41
CA ASP A 655 -19.49 -19.65 11.65
C ASP A 655 -18.77 -19.22 10.36
N HIS A 656 -19.16 -18.06 9.84
CA HIS A 656 -18.61 -17.48 8.62
C HIS A 656 -17.18 -16.93 8.79
N LEU A 657 -16.59 -17.03 9.98
CA LEU A 657 -15.21 -16.61 10.29
C LEU A 657 -14.25 -17.78 10.44
N LYS A 658 -14.73 -19.02 10.31
CA LYS A 658 -13.91 -20.23 10.40
C LYS A 658 -12.73 -20.24 9.42
N TRP A 659 -12.85 -19.56 8.28
CA TRP A 659 -11.76 -19.42 7.31
C TRP A 659 -10.53 -18.69 7.87
N THR A 660 -10.65 -17.95 8.98
CA THR A 660 -9.52 -17.23 9.57
C THR A 660 -8.40 -18.17 10.05
N HIS A 661 -8.70 -19.43 10.37
CA HIS A 661 -7.70 -20.48 10.63
C HIS A 661 -6.76 -20.73 9.44
N MET A 662 -7.21 -20.41 8.22
CA MET A 662 -6.36 -20.50 7.03
C MET A 662 -5.16 -19.57 7.11
N LEU A 663 -5.11 -18.57 8.00
CA LEU A 663 -3.93 -17.71 8.18
C LEU A 663 -2.72 -18.49 8.73
N ASP A 664 -2.99 -19.45 9.62
CA ASP A 664 -1.95 -20.23 10.31
C ASP A 664 -1.44 -21.41 9.45
N GLU A 665 -2.23 -21.82 8.45
CA GLU A 665 -1.87 -22.91 7.56
C GLU A 665 -0.57 -22.57 6.79
N LYS A 666 0.46 -23.40 6.94
CA LYS A 666 1.64 -23.26 6.09
C LYS A 666 1.21 -23.50 4.65
N LYS A 667 1.54 -22.57 3.75
CA LYS A 667 1.25 -22.73 2.32
C LYS A 667 1.81 -24.08 1.89
N ALA A 668 0.94 -24.98 1.41
CA ALA A 668 1.37 -26.27 0.92
C ALA A 668 2.48 -26.01 -0.11
N ARG A 669 3.69 -26.53 0.15
CA ARG A 669 4.74 -26.54 -0.85
C ARG A 669 4.24 -27.48 -1.94
N VAL A 670 3.61 -26.92 -2.97
CA VAL A 670 3.42 -27.65 -4.22
C VAL A 670 4.84 -27.94 -4.71
N ARG A 671 5.29 -29.19 -4.57
CA ARG A 671 6.50 -29.63 -5.25
C ARG A 671 6.25 -29.33 -6.72
N CYS A 672 7.06 -28.47 -7.32
CA CYS A 672 7.09 -28.47 -8.77
C CYS A 672 7.55 -29.88 -9.17
N GLU A 673 6.78 -30.54 -10.03
CA GLU A 673 7.25 -31.72 -10.76
C GLU A 673 8.16 -31.33 -11.94
N CYS A 674 8.56 -30.05 -11.95
CA CYS A 674 9.71 -29.48 -12.62
C CYS A 674 10.86 -29.24 -11.61
#